data_AF-S7PX32-F1
#
_entry.id   AF-S7PX32-F1
#
_cell.length_a   1.000
_cell.length_b   1.000
_cell.length_c   1.000
_cell.angle_alpha   90.00
_cell.angle_beta   90.00
_cell.angle_gamma   90.00
#
_symmetry.space_group_name_H-M   'P 1'
#
loop_
_entity.id
_entity.type
_entity.pdbx_description
1 polymer ?
#
loop_
_entity_poly.entity_id
_entity_poly.type
_entity_poly.pdbx_seq_one_letter_code
_entity_poly.pdbx_strand_id
1 'polypeptide(L)'
;MNPPVPLGILEDKEEEHLATQVLGPSINSDNPQERIQARRLRIAARLEARRREALGEYLDGKKESEEDQSKSYKQKEESRLKLAKLLLYGTELVTNIQVATDIREIHRRVEEEELKRQRLEKLENEVKTSQDKFDDITAKWEEGIHKKIPQELWELLNSQQVHCAGLIEDKNKLISELQQARGPGHSVPARWGRLGAYNWELKIKDDQYVKDLKKQSEDICVLLERMEEQVKTVMRTFRQELNHIEKAFEVERQELLSSNKKKWERALQAHNAKELEYLMNRLKKVEDYEKQLSKQRIWDFEEYNMIKIKLEQDVQILEQQLQQMKATYQLNQEKLEYNFQVLKKRDEESTMIKSQQKRKMNRLHDVLNNMRSKYAKQIKQFQEENQSLTSDYKRLVIQFKELQKAMRHFVLIDEEKFRDFWVMNEEEAKGLISRAFDVDRIIHTQHLGLPWTAPDFWFLKNVGPLFQQQQKSATQILEEVLMQTEEEGSEADQELESYLDLPKQVSASTTRKILMLLCDESGFLIESKLLSLLQPLEKSECYLLRLDAIFSALGVESEDDLYKLVNFFLKYRAQHLSSQEGEMMPALEPVPKGEEEEEKKEKEEEEEEEDGESLEEEEAESLVEEEEASTSPRLIHPNDVLKILEAFVKGLKKPRDARAPVKLQKAARDNSKDSDYWKALATVIPRSRQNLWDGLYAALEKYHLVLMRRAELLLECNTLEQQNTELQQLLQKYLGSKINSELQVPPTQVLPISTKSN
;
A
#
# COMPACT_ATOMS: atom_id res chain seq x y z
N MET A 1 3.57 41.86 -51.99
CA MET A 1 5.00 41.70 -51.64
C MET A 1 5.35 40.24 -51.84
N ASN A 2 6.33 39.97 -52.71
CA ASN A 2 7.02 38.68 -52.85
C ASN A 2 8.47 38.90 -52.36
N PRO A 3 9.34 37.88 -52.21
CA PRO A 3 9.18 36.43 -51.94
C PRO A 3 9.94 36.14 -50.57
N PRO A 4 10.71 35.06 -50.28
CA PRO A 4 10.97 33.80 -50.98
C PRO A 4 10.99 32.50 -50.13
N VAL A 5 11.32 31.41 -50.83
CA VAL A 5 11.49 30.01 -50.39
C VAL A 5 13.00 29.70 -50.22
N PRO A 6 13.40 28.67 -49.44
CA PRO A 6 14.19 27.54 -50.00
C PRO A 6 13.54 26.20 -49.62
N LEU A 7 13.33 25.17 -50.46
CA LEU A 7 13.96 24.65 -51.70
C LEU A 7 15.19 23.76 -51.43
N GLY A 8 14.98 22.45 -51.57
CA GLY A 8 15.95 21.33 -51.58
C GLY A 8 15.16 20.01 -51.72
N ILE A 9 15.15 19.26 -52.83
CA ILE A 9 16.23 18.60 -53.60
C ILE A 9 16.72 17.32 -52.90
N LEU A 10 16.75 16.13 -53.51
CA LEU A 10 16.20 15.59 -54.79
C LEU A 10 16.24 14.03 -54.68
N GLU A 11 15.47 13.31 -55.52
CA GLU A 11 15.83 11.99 -56.12
C GLU A 11 16.05 10.75 -55.18
N ASP A 12 15.86 9.48 -55.59
CA ASP A 12 15.42 8.91 -56.88
C ASP A 12 14.92 7.44 -56.79
N LYS A 13 14.44 6.91 -57.94
CA LYS A 13 14.46 5.49 -58.40
C LYS A 13 13.47 4.47 -57.78
N GLU A 14 12.51 3.96 -58.56
CA GLU A 14 12.53 2.79 -59.50
C GLU A 14 12.19 1.47 -58.75
N GLU A 15 11.01 0.85 -58.97
CA GLU A 15 10.73 -0.26 -59.94
C GLU A 15 11.51 -1.56 -59.63
N GLU A 16 10.97 -2.79 -59.53
CA GLU A 16 9.61 -3.40 -59.56
C GLU A 16 9.77 -4.82 -58.87
N HIS A 17 8.88 -5.82 -58.76
CA HIS A 17 7.62 -6.19 -59.46
C HIS A 17 6.45 -6.56 -58.52
N LEU A 18 5.25 -6.13 -58.93
CA LEU A 18 3.93 -6.78 -58.84
C LEU A 18 3.75 -8.13 -58.08
N ALA A 19 2.76 -8.16 -57.18
CA ALA A 19 1.99 -9.35 -56.81
C ALA A 19 0.47 -9.06 -56.89
N THR A 20 -0.32 -10.00 -57.42
CA THR A 20 -1.72 -9.74 -57.83
C THR A 20 -2.68 -9.54 -56.66
N GLN A 21 -3.55 -8.53 -56.74
CA GLN A 21 -4.48 -8.14 -55.67
C GLN A 21 -5.68 -9.10 -55.53
N VAL A 22 -6.08 -9.36 -54.28
CA VAL A 22 -7.38 -9.97 -53.94
C VAL A 22 -8.46 -8.87 -53.95
N LEU A 23 -9.34 -8.89 -54.96
CA LEU A 23 -10.39 -7.89 -55.13
C LEU A 23 -11.59 -8.13 -54.20
N GLY A 24 -11.68 -7.33 -53.13
CA GLY A 24 -12.85 -7.26 -52.25
C GLY A 24 -14.00 -6.39 -52.81
N PRO A 25 -15.22 -6.46 -52.23
CA PRO A 25 -16.40 -5.75 -52.74
C PRO A 25 -16.22 -4.23 -52.84
N SER A 26 -16.44 -3.67 -54.03
CA SER A 26 -16.27 -2.24 -54.30
C SER A 26 -17.56 -1.44 -54.10
N ILE A 27 -17.43 -0.16 -53.75
CA ILE A 27 -18.57 0.78 -53.67
C ILE A 27 -18.92 1.37 -55.05
N ASN A 28 -18.06 1.16 -56.05
CA ASN A 28 -18.21 1.68 -57.40
C ASN A 28 -18.61 0.60 -58.43
N SER A 29 -18.89 -0.65 -58.04
CA SER A 29 -19.39 -1.66 -58.98
C SER A 29 -20.85 -1.38 -59.38
N ASP A 30 -21.26 -1.89 -60.55
CA ASP A 30 -22.61 -1.66 -61.08
C ASP A 30 -23.70 -2.38 -60.28
N ASN A 31 -23.34 -3.50 -59.66
CA ASN A 31 -24.23 -4.37 -58.90
C ASN A 31 -24.71 -3.70 -57.59
N PRO A 32 -26.03 -3.42 -57.44
CA PRO A 32 -26.53 -2.73 -56.25
C PRO A 32 -26.31 -3.53 -54.94
N GLN A 33 -26.30 -4.86 -54.99
CA GLN A 33 -26.05 -5.71 -53.81
C GLN A 33 -24.63 -5.51 -53.28
N GLU A 34 -23.62 -5.48 -54.14
CA GLU A 34 -22.21 -5.26 -53.75
C GLU A 34 -22.02 -3.87 -53.16
N ARG A 35 -22.59 -2.83 -53.78
CA ARG A 35 -22.54 -1.47 -53.22
C ARG A 35 -23.19 -1.39 -51.84
N ILE A 36 -24.28 -2.14 -51.60
CA ILE A 36 -24.91 -2.25 -50.28
C ILE A 36 -24.00 -3.00 -49.29
N GLN A 37 -23.39 -4.11 -49.70
CA GLN A 37 -22.46 -4.88 -48.86
C GLN A 37 -21.21 -4.06 -48.50
N ALA A 38 -20.56 -3.42 -49.46
CA ALA A 38 -19.37 -2.60 -49.24
C ALA A 38 -19.69 -1.35 -48.40
N ARG A 39 -20.88 -0.76 -48.55
CA ARG A 39 -21.37 0.29 -47.62
C ARG A 39 -21.63 -0.25 -46.21
N ARG A 40 -22.24 -1.44 -46.07
CA ARG A 40 -22.44 -2.11 -44.76
C ARG A 40 -21.10 -2.40 -44.08
N LEU A 41 -20.10 -2.92 -44.80
CA LEU A 41 -18.76 -3.16 -44.29
C LEU A 41 -18.07 -1.85 -43.87
N ARG A 42 -18.17 -0.77 -44.67
CA ARG A 42 -17.64 0.55 -44.30
C ARG A 42 -18.34 1.16 -43.07
N ILE A 43 -19.64 0.90 -42.88
CA ILE A 43 -20.39 1.33 -41.69
C ILE A 43 -20.02 0.49 -40.47
N ALA A 44 -19.91 -0.83 -40.62
CA ALA A 44 -19.46 -1.75 -39.58
C ALA A 44 -18.06 -1.36 -39.08
N ALA A 45 -17.09 -1.22 -39.99
CA ALA A 45 -15.73 -0.79 -39.66
C ALA A 45 -15.68 0.57 -38.95
N ARG A 46 -16.57 1.53 -39.29
CA ARG A 46 -16.69 2.81 -38.57
C ARG A 46 -17.29 2.67 -37.17
N LEU A 47 -18.32 1.83 -36.99
CA LEU A 47 -18.90 1.55 -35.68
C LEU A 47 -17.92 0.78 -34.78
N GLU A 48 -17.13 -0.11 -35.38
CA GLU A 48 -16.12 -0.92 -34.69
C GLU A 48 -14.88 -0.08 -34.33
N ALA A 49 -14.42 0.81 -35.21
CA ALA A 49 -13.40 1.81 -34.88
C ALA A 49 -13.87 2.72 -33.74
N ARG A 50 -15.11 3.21 -33.78
CA ARG A 50 -15.67 4.05 -32.71
C ARG A 50 -15.87 3.31 -31.38
N ARG A 51 -16.05 1.98 -31.42
CA ARG A 51 -15.98 1.11 -30.23
C ARG A 51 -14.55 1.01 -29.69
N ARG A 52 -13.55 0.80 -30.56
CA ARG A 52 -12.12 0.73 -30.18
C ARG A 52 -11.62 2.06 -29.59
N GLU A 53 -11.98 3.20 -30.19
CA GLU A 53 -11.73 4.53 -29.65
C GLU A 53 -12.32 4.72 -28.25
N ALA A 54 -13.53 4.22 -28.00
CA ALA A 54 -14.18 4.27 -26.70
C ALA A 54 -13.64 3.25 -25.67
N LEU A 55 -12.85 2.27 -26.10
CA LEU A 55 -12.23 1.24 -25.26
C LEU A 55 -10.73 1.47 -25.01
N GLY A 56 -10.09 2.39 -25.75
CA GLY A 56 -8.70 2.79 -25.54
C GLY A 56 -7.64 1.79 -26.04
N GLU A 57 -8.05 0.71 -26.72
CA GLU A 57 -7.13 -0.31 -27.25
C GLU A 57 -6.48 0.15 -28.56
N TYR A 58 -5.16 0.34 -28.52
CA TYR A 58 -4.36 0.72 -29.68
C TYR A 58 -4.04 -0.50 -30.56
N LEU A 59 -3.96 -0.27 -31.88
CA LEU A 59 -3.23 -1.15 -32.77
C LEU A 59 -1.74 -0.80 -32.72
N ASP A 60 -0.90 -1.84 -32.64
CA ASP A 60 0.54 -1.74 -32.80
C ASP A 60 0.90 -1.20 -34.20
N GLY A 61 2.03 -0.50 -34.30
CA GLY A 61 2.35 0.40 -35.41
C GLY A 61 2.47 1.88 -35.01
N LYS A 62 2.44 2.20 -33.70
CA LYS A 62 3.08 3.44 -33.23
C LYS A 62 4.59 3.29 -33.37
N LYS A 63 5.22 4.25 -34.07
CA LYS A 63 6.50 4.75 -33.59
C LYS A 63 6.21 5.39 -32.22
N GLU A 64 6.51 4.69 -31.15
CA GLU A 64 6.66 5.37 -29.85
C GLU A 64 7.79 6.39 -29.97
N SER A 65 7.64 7.53 -29.29
CA SER A 65 8.61 8.61 -29.30
C SER A 65 10.00 8.08 -28.95
N GLU A 66 10.99 8.33 -29.82
CA GLU A 66 12.40 7.97 -29.56
C GLU A 66 12.94 8.66 -28.29
N GLU A 67 12.21 9.65 -27.78
CA GLU A 67 12.46 10.41 -26.57
C GLU A 67 12.20 9.59 -25.28
N ASP A 68 11.14 8.77 -25.23
CA ASP A 68 10.67 8.08 -24.00
C ASP A 68 11.33 6.72 -23.73
N GLN A 69 11.97 6.12 -24.74
CA GLN A 69 12.67 4.84 -24.56
C GLN A 69 13.83 4.97 -23.57
N SER A 70 13.87 4.06 -22.59
CA SER A 70 14.89 4.03 -21.54
C SER A 70 16.32 3.83 -22.10
N LYS A 71 17.34 4.24 -21.34
CA LYS A 71 18.75 4.09 -21.72
C LYS A 71 19.13 2.61 -21.84
N SER A 72 18.60 1.77 -20.95
CA SER A 72 18.74 0.31 -21.02
C SER A 72 18.03 -0.30 -22.24
N TYR A 73 16.86 0.22 -22.63
CA TYR A 73 16.15 -0.24 -23.82
C TYR A 73 16.92 0.13 -25.11
N LYS A 74 17.39 1.39 -25.21
CA LYS A 74 18.23 1.87 -26.31
C LYS A 74 19.53 1.04 -26.43
N GLN A 75 20.22 0.82 -25.31
CA GLN A 75 21.42 -0.03 -25.25
C GLN A 75 21.11 -1.47 -25.68
N LYS A 76 20.01 -2.07 -25.21
CA LYS A 76 19.59 -3.44 -25.59
C LYS A 76 19.32 -3.55 -27.09
N GLU A 77 18.69 -2.55 -27.70
CA GLU A 77 18.39 -2.53 -29.13
C GLU A 77 19.66 -2.31 -29.97
N GLU A 78 20.53 -1.39 -29.58
CA GLU A 78 21.87 -1.27 -30.17
C GLU A 78 22.64 -2.60 -30.13
N SER A 79 22.67 -3.26 -28.97
CA SER A 79 23.32 -4.56 -28.79
C SER A 79 22.69 -5.62 -29.70
N ARG A 80 21.36 -5.65 -29.83
CA ARG A 80 20.65 -6.55 -30.77
C ARG A 80 21.12 -6.33 -32.20
N LEU A 81 21.20 -5.08 -32.66
CA LEU A 81 21.63 -4.73 -34.01
C LEU A 81 23.12 -5.03 -34.27
N LYS A 82 24.00 -4.79 -33.28
CA LYS A 82 25.43 -5.15 -33.35
C LYS A 82 25.62 -6.67 -33.49
N LEU A 83 24.91 -7.44 -32.66
CA LEU A 83 24.98 -8.91 -32.67
C LEU A 83 24.38 -9.51 -33.94
N ALA A 84 23.26 -8.97 -34.45
CA ALA A 84 22.68 -9.40 -35.74
C ALA A 84 23.65 -9.19 -36.91
N LYS A 85 24.29 -8.02 -37.00
CA LYS A 85 25.32 -7.74 -38.03
C LYS A 85 26.51 -8.70 -37.91
N LEU A 86 26.98 -8.96 -36.69
CA LEU A 86 28.11 -9.86 -36.45
C LEU A 86 27.78 -11.33 -36.82
N LEU A 87 26.54 -11.78 -36.59
CA LEU A 87 26.10 -13.10 -37.04
C LEU A 87 26.06 -13.18 -38.58
N LEU A 88 25.55 -12.16 -39.27
CA LEU A 88 25.54 -12.09 -40.74
C LEU A 88 26.95 -12.17 -41.33
N TYR A 89 27.85 -11.27 -40.94
CA TYR A 89 29.24 -11.29 -41.41
C TYR A 89 29.98 -12.59 -41.05
N GLY A 90 29.65 -13.19 -39.90
CA GLY A 90 30.15 -14.51 -39.52
C GLY A 90 29.66 -15.63 -40.43
N THR A 91 28.37 -15.64 -40.80
CA THR A 91 27.84 -16.62 -41.76
C THR A 91 28.44 -16.45 -43.16
N GLU A 92 28.61 -15.22 -43.65
CA GLU A 92 29.27 -14.92 -44.93
C GLU A 92 30.72 -15.45 -44.97
N LEU A 93 31.49 -15.23 -43.90
CA LEU A 93 32.87 -15.69 -43.79
C LEU A 93 33.03 -17.22 -43.88
N VAL A 94 32.01 -17.96 -43.45
CA VAL A 94 31.93 -19.43 -43.50
C VAL A 94 31.40 -19.92 -44.86
N THR A 95 30.31 -19.36 -45.38
CA THR A 95 29.74 -19.76 -46.69
C THR A 95 30.70 -19.46 -47.85
N ASN A 96 31.59 -18.47 -47.71
CA ASN A 96 32.65 -18.20 -48.67
C ASN A 96 33.58 -19.41 -48.94
N ILE A 97 33.70 -20.39 -48.02
CA ILE A 97 34.45 -21.63 -48.27
C ILE A 97 33.63 -22.58 -49.15
N GLN A 98 32.32 -22.71 -48.90
CA GLN A 98 31.42 -23.53 -49.70
C GLN A 98 31.33 -23.02 -51.15
N VAL A 99 31.20 -21.70 -51.32
CA VAL A 99 31.25 -21.05 -52.64
C VAL A 99 32.59 -21.33 -53.34
N ALA A 100 33.71 -21.31 -52.62
CA ALA A 100 35.02 -21.65 -53.19
C ALA A 100 35.17 -23.14 -53.55
N THR A 101 34.59 -24.08 -52.79
CA THR A 101 34.55 -25.51 -53.16
C THR A 101 33.68 -25.74 -54.39
N ASP A 102 32.50 -25.12 -54.46
CA ASP A 102 31.57 -25.27 -55.58
C ASP A 102 32.15 -24.70 -56.89
N ILE A 103 32.81 -23.54 -56.82
CA ILE A 103 33.53 -22.97 -57.96
C ILE A 103 34.63 -23.92 -58.46
N ARG A 104 35.39 -24.57 -57.56
CA ARG A 104 36.44 -25.54 -57.96
C ARG A 104 35.86 -26.84 -58.53
N GLU A 105 34.75 -27.33 -58.01
CA GLU A 105 34.00 -28.47 -58.55
C GLU A 105 33.50 -28.18 -59.97
N ILE A 106 32.95 -26.99 -60.21
CA ILE A 106 32.51 -26.53 -61.53
C ILE A 106 33.70 -26.47 -62.50
N HIS A 107 34.84 -25.89 -62.10
CA HIS A 107 36.04 -25.84 -62.95
C HIS A 107 36.53 -27.26 -63.32
N ARG A 108 36.60 -28.20 -62.37
CA ARG A 108 37.02 -29.58 -62.68
C ARG A 108 36.08 -30.27 -63.67
N ARG A 109 34.76 -30.02 -63.58
CA ARG A 109 33.77 -30.56 -64.53
C ARG A 109 33.96 -29.98 -65.93
N VAL A 110 34.14 -28.66 -66.04
CA VAL A 110 34.43 -27.99 -67.32
C VAL A 110 35.72 -28.54 -67.95
N GLU A 111 36.82 -28.62 -67.19
CA GLU A 111 38.08 -29.20 -67.68
C GLU A 111 37.90 -30.66 -68.17
N GLU A 112 37.17 -31.49 -67.41
CA GLU A 112 36.85 -32.85 -67.82
C GLU A 112 35.97 -32.92 -69.08
N GLU A 113 34.98 -32.05 -69.21
CA GLU A 113 34.06 -31.99 -70.35
C GLU A 113 34.76 -31.48 -71.61
N GLU A 114 35.66 -30.49 -71.49
CA GLU A 114 36.51 -30.05 -72.59
C GLU A 114 37.47 -31.16 -73.05
N LEU A 115 38.11 -31.88 -72.13
CA LEU A 115 38.97 -33.02 -72.46
C LEU A 115 38.18 -34.19 -73.08
N LYS A 116 36.90 -34.37 -72.73
CA LYS A 116 36.01 -35.34 -73.39
C LYS A 116 35.62 -34.85 -74.80
N ARG A 117 35.23 -33.59 -74.96
CA ARG A 117 34.92 -32.95 -76.25
C ARG A 117 36.08 -33.05 -77.24
N GLN A 118 37.30 -32.67 -76.82
CA GLN A 118 38.51 -32.76 -77.66
C GLN A 118 38.84 -34.19 -78.13
N ARG A 119 38.45 -35.22 -77.36
CA ARG A 119 38.62 -36.63 -77.76
C ARG A 119 37.55 -37.06 -78.76
N LEU A 120 36.29 -36.66 -78.54
CA LEU A 120 35.18 -36.94 -79.45
C LEU A 120 35.40 -36.27 -80.80
N GLU A 121 35.78 -34.98 -80.81
CA GLU A 121 36.09 -34.22 -82.03
C GLU A 121 37.20 -34.87 -82.87
N LYS A 122 38.27 -35.35 -82.21
CA LYS A 122 39.34 -36.10 -82.90
C LYS A 122 38.86 -37.43 -83.48
N LEU A 123 38.02 -38.17 -82.77
CA LEU A 123 37.43 -39.42 -83.26
C LEU A 123 36.47 -39.17 -84.42
N GLU A 124 35.60 -38.16 -84.32
CA GLU A 124 34.71 -37.79 -85.43
C GLU A 124 35.47 -37.35 -86.69
N ASN A 125 36.58 -36.63 -86.53
CA ASN A 125 37.38 -36.17 -87.66
C ASN A 125 38.18 -37.31 -88.30
N GLU A 126 38.60 -38.33 -87.54
CA GLU A 126 39.13 -39.58 -88.12
C GLU A 126 38.02 -40.43 -88.77
N VAL A 127 36.83 -40.53 -88.17
CA VAL A 127 35.70 -41.23 -88.81
C VAL A 127 35.35 -40.59 -90.14
N LYS A 128 35.23 -39.25 -90.22
CA LYS A 128 35.01 -38.51 -91.47
C LYS A 128 36.13 -38.77 -92.48
N THR A 129 37.38 -38.41 -92.15
CA THR A 129 38.51 -38.53 -93.09
C THR A 129 38.91 -39.96 -93.44
N SER A 130 38.53 -40.96 -92.65
CA SER A 130 38.73 -42.37 -92.97
C SER A 130 37.56 -42.98 -93.76
N GLN A 131 36.34 -42.47 -93.61
CA GLN A 131 35.20 -42.78 -94.47
C GLN A 131 35.45 -42.19 -95.87
N ASP A 132 35.83 -40.91 -95.97
CA ASP A 132 36.18 -40.24 -97.22
C ASP A 132 37.20 -41.08 -98.01
N LYS A 133 38.32 -41.46 -97.37
CA LYS A 133 39.36 -42.32 -97.97
C LYS A 133 38.88 -43.73 -98.32
N PHE A 134 37.93 -44.30 -97.58
CA PHE A 134 37.39 -45.63 -97.84
C PHE A 134 36.45 -45.62 -99.06
N ASP A 135 35.64 -44.58 -99.21
CA ASP A 135 34.75 -44.40 -100.36
C ASP A 135 35.58 -44.09 -101.62
N ASP A 136 36.64 -43.29 -101.48
CA ASP A 136 37.64 -43.00 -102.52
C ASP A 136 38.44 -44.24 -102.99
N ILE A 137 38.60 -45.23 -102.10
CA ILE A 137 39.14 -46.57 -102.42
C ILE A 137 38.07 -47.42 -103.11
N THR A 138 36.84 -47.42 -102.57
CA THR A 138 35.71 -48.22 -103.07
C THR A 138 35.33 -47.87 -104.50
N ALA A 139 35.20 -46.58 -104.85
CA ALA A 139 34.91 -46.14 -106.22
C ALA A 139 35.96 -46.62 -107.23
N LYS A 140 37.24 -46.62 -106.85
CA LYS A 140 38.36 -47.07 -107.72
C LYS A 140 38.42 -48.59 -107.87
N TRP A 141 37.77 -49.38 -107.01
CA TRP A 141 37.54 -50.81 -107.27
C TRP A 141 36.52 -51.02 -108.40
N GLU A 142 35.52 -50.15 -108.54
CA GLU A 142 34.57 -50.18 -109.67
C GLU A 142 35.29 -49.87 -110.99
N GLU A 143 36.16 -48.84 -111.02
CA GLU A 143 37.04 -48.57 -112.17
C GLU A 143 37.92 -49.77 -112.55
N GLY A 144 38.43 -50.50 -111.55
CA GLY A 144 39.27 -51.68 -111.72
C GLY A 144 38.60 -52.81 -112.52
N ILE A 145 37.27 -52.98 -112.39
CA ILE A 145 36.49 -54.01 -113.11
C ILE A 145 36.51 -53.78 -114.63
N HIS A 146 36.71 -52.55 -115.09
CA HIS A 146 36.68 -52.19 -116.50
C HIS A 146 38.03 -52.30 -117.23
N LYS A 147 39.15 -52.46 -116.51
CA LYS A 147 40.50 -52.54 -117.10
C LYS A 147 40.79 -53.93 -117.69
N LYS A 148 41.14 -53.96 -118.98
CA LYS A 148 41.40 -55.21 -119.75
C LYS A 148 42.89 -55.53 -119.95
N ILE A 149 43.79 -54.63 -119.58
CA ILE A 149 45.25 -54.80 -119.73
C ILE A 149 45.85 -55.21 -118.37
N PRO A 150 46.49 -56.38 -118.25
CA PRO A 150 46.99 -56.87 -116.96
C PRO A 150 48.01 -55.96 -116.26
N GLN A 151 48.78 -55.18 -117.01
CA GLN A 151 49.75 -54.22 -116.45
C GLN A 151 49.04 -53.03 -115.80
N GLU A 152 48.10 -52.38 -116.49
CA GLU A 152 47.29 -51.27 -115.95
C GLU A 152 46.41 -51.67 -114.77
N LEU A 153 46.01 -52.95 -114.71
CA LEU A 153 45.27 -53.55 -113.60
C LEU A 153 46.22 -53.83 -112.42
N TRP A 154 47.44 -54.31 -112.66
CA TRP A 154 48.44 -54.52 -111.61
C TRP A 154 48.90 -53.19 -110.98
N GLU A 155 49.11 -52.15 -111.78
CA GLU A 155 49.43 -50.80 -111.29
C GLU A 155 48.28 -50.19 -110.46
N LEU A 156 47.03 -50.39 -110.88
CA LEU A 156 45.86 -49.98 -110.08
C LEU A 156 45.75 -50.79 -108.79
N LEU A 157 45.98 -52.11 -108.82
CA LEU A 157 45.90 -52.96 -107.63
C LEU A 157 47.05 -52.67 -106.63
N ASN A 158 48.25 -52.36 -107.12
CA ASN A 158 49.38 -51.95 -106.28
C ASN A 158 49.16 -50.54 -105.67
N SER A 159 48.62 -49.59 -106.44
CA SER A 159 48.24 -48.27 -105.88
C SER A 159 47.07 -48.37 -104.90
N GLN A 160 46.08 -49.25 -105.12
CA GLN A 160 45.07 -49.59 -104.11
C GLN A 160 45.67 -50.23 -102.86
N GLN A 161 46.64 -51.13 -103.00
CA GLN A 161 47.36 -51.70 -101.86
C GLN A 161 48.08 -50.60 -101.05
N VAL A 162 48.68 -49.61 -101.71
CA VAL A 162 49.30 -48.44 -101.05
C VAL A 162 48.26 -47.53 -100.39
N HIS A 163 47.09 -47.28 -101.00
CA HIS A 163 46.01 -46.50 -100.39
C HIS A 163 45.41 -47.21 -99.15
N CYS A 164 45.15 -48.52 -99.24
CA CYS A 164 44.74 -49.34 -98.11
C CYS A 164 45.80 -49.37 -96.99
N ALA A 165 47.09 -49.49 -97.35
CA ALA A 165 48.18 -49.40 -96.39
C ALA A 165 48.23 -48.02 -95.72
N GLY A 166 48.07 -46.92 -96.47
CA GLY A 166 48.00 -45.57 -95.93
C GLY A 166 46.81 -45.34 -94.98
N LEU A 167 45.64 -45.89 -95.31
CA LEU A 167 44.46 -45.86 -94.42
C LEU A 167 44.69 -46.65 -93.13
N ILE A 168 45.33 -47.82 -93.22
CA ILE A 168 45.74 -48.63 -92.07
C ILE A 168 46.82 -47.92 -91.25
N GLU A 169 47.78 -47.26 -91.90
CA GLU A 169 48.81 -46.44 -91.24
C GLU A 169 48.21 -45.25 -90.51
N ASP A 170 47.25 -44.53 -91.09
CA ASP A 170 46.60 -43.40 -90.44
C ASP A 170 45.76 -43.83 -89.24
N LYS A 171 45.08 -44.98 -89.33
CA LYS A 171 44.43 -45.60 -88.17
C LYS A 171 45.44 -46.09 -87.13
N ASN A 172 46.59 -46.63 -87.55
CA ASN A 172 47.68 -46.99 -86.64
C ASN A 172 48.35 -45.76 -86.00
N LYS A 173 48.42 -44.60 -86.68
CA LYS A 173 48.86 -43.32 -86.13
C LYS A 173 47.88 -42.83 -85.07
N LEU A 174 46.58 -42.78 -85.35
CA LEU A 174 45.58 -42.43 -84.33
C LEU A 174 45.59 -43.42 -83.15
N ILE A 175 45.68 -44.73 -83.40
CA ILE A 175 45.81 -45.76 -82.35
C ILE A 175 47.07 -45.51 -81.51
N SER A 176 48.19 -45.10 -82.13
CA SER A 176 49.43 -44.74 -81.44
C SER A 176 49.29 -43.44 -80.65
N GLU A 177 48.67 -42.40 -81.20
CA GLU A 177 48.41 -41.13 -80.51
C GLU A 177 47.48 -41.32 -79.31
N LEU A 178 46.42 -42.11 -79.45
CA LEU A 178 45.53 -42.50 -78.34
C LEU A 178 46.23 -43.41 -77.32
N GLN A 179 47.28 -44.15 -77.70
CA GLN A 179 48.14 -44.92 -76.79
C GLN A 179 49.27 -44.09 -76.15
N GLN A 180 49.69 -42.98 -76.78
CA GLN A 180 50.78 -42.12 -76.34
C GLN A 180 50.28 -40.96 -75.47
N ALA A 181 49.07 -40.44 -75.77
CA ALA A 181 48.26 -39.66 -74.82
C ALA A 181 47.86 -40.49 -73.57
N ARG A 182 48.04 -41.82 -73.64
CA ARG A 182 47.89 -42.78 -72.53
C ARG A 182 49.19 -43.06 -71.76
N GLY A 183 50.28 -42.31 -72.01
CA GLY A 183 51.45 -42.28 -71.13
C GLY A 183 52.77 -42.00 -71.87
N PRO A 184 53.70 -41.22 -71.27
CA PRO A 184 55.03 -41.01 -71.83
C PRO A 184 55.84 -42.32 -71.79
N GLY A 185 56.67 -42.53 -72.81
CA GLY A 185 57.26 -43.84 -73.08
C GLY A 185 58.35 -44.28 -72.11
N HIS A 186 58.24 -45.53 -71.65
CA HIS A 186 59.37 -46.45 -71.57
C HIS A 186 58.99 -47.77 -72.25
N SER A 187 60.00 -48.52 -72.72
CA SER A 187 59.84 -49.71 -73.56
C SER A 187 59.27 -50.91 -72.80
N VAL A 188 57.95 -50.97 -72.64
CA VAL A 188 57.24 -52.14 -72.09
C VAL A 188 57.00 -53.17 -73.22
N PRO A 189 57.31 -54.47 -73.03
CA PRO A 189 57.04 -55.50 -74.02
C PRO A 189 55.56 -55.57 -74.45
N ALA A 190 55.32 -55.70 -75.75
CA ALA A 190 53.99 -55.56 -76.39
C ALA A 190 52.87 -56.45 -75.81
N ARG A 191 53.22 -57.52 -75.08
CA ARG A 191 52.25 -58.39 -74.37
C ARG A 191 51.43 -57.66 -73.29
N TRP A 192 51.92 -56.53 -72.75
CA TRP A 192 51.25 -55.81 -71.65
C TRP A 192 50.62 -54.47 -72.05
N GLY A 193 50.73 -54.03 -73.31
CA GLY A 193 50.42 -52.65 -73.74
C GLY A 193 49.03 -52.13 -73.37
N ARG A 194 47.97 -52.97 -73.48
CA ARG A 194 46.61 -52.57 -73.10
C ARG A 194 46.39 -52.47 -71.59
N LEU A 195 46.95 -53.41 -70.81
CA LEU A 195 46.72 -53.47 -69.36
C LEU A 195 47.56 -52.40 -68.62
N GLY A 196 48.78 -52.15 -69.08
CA GLY A 196 49.62 -51.07 -68.55
C GLY A 196 49.01 -49.68 -68.75
N ALA A 197 48.46 -49.41 -69.94
CA ALA A 197 47.79 -48.14 -70.23
C ALA A 197 46.54 -47.92 -69.37
N TYR A 198 45.71 -48.96 -69.15
CA TYR A 198 44.55 -48.87 -68.26
C TYR A 198 44.97 -48.62 -66.79
N ASN A 199 46.02 -49.29 -66.33
CA ASN A 199 46.59 -49.07 -65.00
C ASN A 199 47.17 -47.66 -64.82
N TRP A 200 47.72 -47.06 -65.88
CA TRP A 200 48.18 -45.67 -65.88
C TRP A 200 47.03 -44.65 -65.92
N GLU A 201 45.95 -44.91 -66.67
CA GLU A 201 44.73 -44.09 -66.63
C GLU A 201 44.05 -44.13 -65.26
N LEU A 202 44.01 -45.30 -64.62
CA LEU A 202 43.62 -45.46 -63.22
C LEU A 202 44.53 -44.63 -62.32
N LYS A 203 45.84 -44.84 -62.38
CA LYS A 203 46.80 -44.14 -61.52
C LYS A 203 46.73 -42.62 -61.65
N ILE A 204 46.54 -42.05 -62.84
CA ILE A 204 46.35 -40.60 -63.00
C ILE A 204 45.08 -40.14 -62.27
N LYS A 205 43.98 -40.89 -62.37
CA LYS A 205 42.73 -40.57 -61.67
C LYS A 205 42.85 -40.76 -60.16
N ASP A 206 43.58 -41.76 -59.70
CA ASP A 206 43.87 -41.99 -58.28
C ASP A 206 44.77 -40.87 -57.73
N ASP A 207 45.81 -40.45 -58.47
CA ASP A 207 46.67 -39.31 -58.15
C ASP A 207 45.90 -37.98 -58.18
N GLN A 208 44.86 -37.83 -59.01
CA GLN A 208 43.94 -36.69 -59.01
C GLN A 208 42.99 -36.74 -57.79
N TYR A 209 42.38 -37.90 -57.52
CA TYR A 209 41.48 -38.11 -56.39
C TYR A 209 42.19 -37.90 -55.05
N VAL A 210 43.42 -38.39 -54.89
CA VAL A 210 44.26 -38.13 -53.70
C VAL A 210 44.64 -36.65 -53.56
N LYS A 211 44.80 -35.90 -54.66
CA LYS A 211 45.01 -34.44 -54.61
C LYS A 211 43.73 -33.70 -54.20
N ASP A 212 42.58 -34.10 -54.73
CA ASP A 212 41.30 -33.47 -54.38
C ASP A 212 40.86 -33.82 -52.95
N LEU A 213 41.11 -35.05 -52.46
CA LEU A 213 40.95 -35.40 -51.04
C LEU A 213 41.86 -34.56 -50.12
N LYS A 214 43.10 -34.26 -50.53
CA LYS A 214 44.00 -33.39 -49.76
C LYS A 214 43.47 -31.96 -49.70
N LYS A 215 43.09 -31.37 -50.86
CA LYS A 215 42.43 -30.05 -50.90
C LYS A 215 41.18 -30.02 -50.02
N GLN A 216 40.33 -31.05 -50.08
CA GLN A 216 39.15 -31.16 -49.23
C GLN A 216 39.50 -31.21 -47.75
N SER A 217 40.57 -31.92 -47.35
CA SER A 217 41.05 -31.89 -45.96
C SER A 217 41.60 -30.52 -45.54
N GLU A 218 42.29 -29.81 -46.43
CA GLU A 218 42.80 -28.45 -46.22
C GLU A 218 41.63 -27.45 -46.10
N ASP A 219 40.63 -27.55 -46.98
CA ASP A 219 39.39 -26.76 -46.94
C ASP A 219 38.59 -27.01 -45.65
N ILE A 220 38.51 -28.27 -45.19
CA ILE A 220 37.85 -28.63 -43.93
C ILE A 220 38.61 -28.07 -42.71
N CYS A 221 39.95 -28.09 -42.73
CA CYS A 221 40.75 -27.45 -41.68
C CYS A 221 40.48 -25.93 -41.61
N VAL A 222 40.54 -25.23 -42.76
CA VAL A 222 40.26 -23.79 -42.83
C VAL A 222 38.81 -23.46 -42.44
N LEU A 223 37.86 -24.34 -42.74
CA LEU A 223 36.46 -24.23 -42.31
C LEU A 223 36.34 -24.34 -40.79
N LEU A 224 36.98 -25.34 -40.17
CA LEU A 224 36.98 -25.53 -38.72
C LEU A 224 37.66 -24.37 -37.99
N GLU A 225 38.80 -23.90 -38.49
CA GLU A 225 39.51 -22.72 -37.97
C GLU A 225 38.61 -21.48 -37.98
N ARG A 226 37.99 -21.14 -39.13
CA ARG A 226 37.08 -19.99 -39.20
C ARG A 226 35.83 -20.15 -38.34
N MET A 227 35.26 -21.35 -38.25
CA MET A 227 34.12 -21.61 -37.36
C MET A 227 34.51 -21.44 -35.88
N GLU A 228 35.69 -21.90 -35.48
CA GLU A 228 36.17 -21.72 -34.10
C GLU A 228 36.49 -20.25 -33.79
N GLU A 229 37.10 -19.51 -34.73
CA GLU A 229 37.33 -18.06 -34.62
C GLU A 229 36.02 -17.27 -34.59
N GLN A 230 35.03 -17.64 -35.40
CA GLN A 230 33.68 -17.08 -35.36
C GLN A 230 33.06 -17.31 -33.98
N VAL A 231 33.04 -18.56 -33.48
CA VAL A 231 32.49 -18.88 -32.15
C VAL A 231 33.22 -18.11 -31.04
N LYS A 232 34.56 -18.08 -31.03
CA LYS A 232 35.37 -17.30 -30.08
C LYS A 232 35.02 -15.80 -30.13
N THR A 233 34.76 -15.25 -31.32
CA THR A 233 34.45 -13.84 -31.52
C THR A 233 33.01 -13.51 -31.12
N VAL A 234 32.04 -14.31 -31.56
CA VAL A 234 30.63 -14.26 -31.17
C VAL A 234 30.49 -14.32 -29.64
N MET A 235 31.15 -15.27 -28.97
CA MET A 235 31.12 -15.39 -27.51
C MET A 235 31.78 -14.18 -26.80
N ARG A 236 32.85 -13.62 -27.38
CA ARG A 236 33.50 -12.41 -26.85
C ARG A 236 32.57 -11.20 -26.93
N THR A 237 31.91 -10.99 -28.07
CA THR A 237 31.01 -9.85 -28.27
C THR A 237 29.70 -10.01 -27.50
N PHE A 238 29.12 -11.21 -27.39
CA PHE A 238 27.97 -11.44 -26.51
C PHE A 238 28.29 -11.06 -25.06
N ARG A 239 29.45 -11.46 -24.51
CA ARG A 239 29.88 -11.05 -23.16
C ARG A 239 30.07 -9.54 -23.05
N GLN A 240 30.66 -8.91 -24.07
CA GLN A 240 30.84 -7.45 -24.08
C GLN A 240 29.50 -6.70 -24.12
N GLU A 241 28.58 -7.05 -25.00
CA GLU A 241 27.27 -6.41 -25.11
C GLU A 241 26.41 -6.65 -23.86
N LEU A 242 26.43 -7.85 -23.26
CA LEU A 242 25.80 -8.10 -21.96
C LEU A 242 26.34 -7.17 -20.86
N ASN A 243 27.66 -7.00 -20.78
CA ASN A 243 28.28 -6.08 -19.82
C ASN A 243 27.94 -4.59 -20.08
N HIS A 244 27.59 -4.20 -21.32
CA HIS A 244 27.10 -2.85 -21.61
C HIS A 244 25.62 -2.68 -21.23
N ILE A 245 24.78 -3.69 -21.48
CA ILE A 245 23.39 -3.73 -21.05
C ILE A 245 23.29 -3.66 -19.51
N GLU A 246 24.11 -4.45 -18.80
CA GLU A 246 24.17 -4.43 -17.34
C GLU A 246 24.55 -3.04 -16.81
N LYS A 247 25.62 -2.42 -17.33
CA LYS A 247 26.01 -1.05 -16.97
C LYS A 247 24.94 0.00 -17.26
N ALA A 248 24.16 -0.16 -18.34
CA ALA A 248 23.04 0.74 -18.62
C ALA A 248 21.95 0.63 -17.55
N PHE A 249 21.61 -0.59 -17.09
CA PHE A 249 20.70 -0.80 -15.96
C PHE A 249 21.30 -0.29 -14.63
N GLU A 250 22.61 -0.44 -14.39
CA GLU A 250 23.27 0.14 -13.21
C GLU A 250 23.16 1.67 -13.18
N VAL A 251 23.42 2.33 -14.32
CA VAL A 251 23.31 3.80 -14.45
C VAL A 251 21.87 4.25 -14.25
N GLU A 252 20.88 3.59 -14.85
CA GLU A 252 19.46 3.90 -14.60
C GLU A 252 19.08 3.73 -13.13
N ARG A 253 19.53 2.65 -12.48
CA ARG A 253 19.30 2.40 -11.06
C ARG A 253 19.93 3.50 -10.20
N GLN A 254 21.16 3.93 -10.51
CA GLN A 254 21.83 5.05 -9.83
C GLN A 254 21.09 6.38 -10.05
N GLU A 255 20.64 6.66 -11.27
CA GLU A 255 19.86 7.86 -11.59
C GLU A 255 18.52 7.88 -10.85
N LEU A 256 17.76 6.77 -10.86
CA LEU A 256 16.52 6.61 -10.11
C LEU A 256 16.73 6.80 -8.60
N LEU A 257 17.74 6.16 -8.02
CA LEU A 257 18.12 6.34 -6.61
C LEU A 257 18.49 7.79 -6.31
N SER A 258 19.27 8.45 -7.17
CA SER A 258 19.62 9.86 -7.02
C SER A 258 18.39 10.78 -7.12
N SER A 259 17.42 10.45 -7.98
CA SER A 259 16.18 11.21 -8.15
C SER A 259 15.29 11.09 -6.91
N ASN A 260 15.22 9.89 -6.32
CA ASN A 260 14.43 9.63 -5.12
C ASN A 260 15.09 10.21 -3.87
N LYS A 261 16.44 10.14 -3.76
CA LYS A 261 17.19 10.87 -2.74
C LYS A 261 16.94 12.38 -2.83
N LYS A 262 17.02 12.98 -4.02
CA LYS A 262 16.68 14.40 -4.24
C LYS A 262 15.21 14.74 -3.94
N LYS A 263 14.25 13.82 -4.17
CA LYS A 263 12.84 14.01 -3.76
C LYS A 263 12.74 14.03 -2.22
N TRP A 264 13.38 13.09 -1.54
CA TRP A 264 13.39 13.01 -0.08
C TRP A 264 14.10 14.21 0.57
N GLU A 265 15.25 14.63 0.03
CA GLU A 265 15.97 15.83 0.48
C GLU A 265 15.12 17.11 0.35
N ARG A 266 14.40 17.29 -0.76
CA ARG A 266 13.46 18.41 -0.93
C ARG A 266 12.26 18.32 0.04
N ALA A 267 11.75 17.12 0.29
CA ALA A 267 10.65 16.92 1.25
C ALA A 267 11.10 17.25 2.69
N LEU A 268 12.30 16.83 3.08
CA LEU A 268 12.92 17.17 4.37
C LEU A 268 13.20 18.68 4.48
N GLN A 269 13.74 19.31 3.45
CA GLN A 269 13.92 20.77 3.41
C GLN A 269 12.59 21.51 3.58
N ALA A 270 11.51 21.04 2.92
CA ALA A 270 10.17 21.60 3.08
C ALA A 270 9.52 21.31 4.44
N HIS A 271 9.90 20.23 5.12
CA HIS A 271 9.52 19.95 6.51
C HIS A 271 10.21 20.93 7.46
N ASN A 272 11.54 20.98 7.42
CA ASN A 272 12.36 21.84 8.26
C ASN A 272 12.01 23.33 8.09
N ALA A 273 11.65 23.76 6.87
CA ALA A 273 11.17 25.12 6.62
C ALA A 273 9.84 25.43 7.32
N LYS A 274 8.89 24.49 7.35
CA LYS A 274 7.61 24.63 8.06
C LYS A 274 7.78 24.58 9.57
N GLU A 275 8.69 23.74 10.08
CA GLU A 275 9.05 23.71 11.49
C GLU A 275 9.67 25.05 11.93
N LEU A 276 10.59 25.59 11.12
CA LEU A 276 11.22 26.88 11.38
C LEU A 276 10.19 28.03 11.30
N GLU A 277 9.26 27.99 10.34
CA GLU A 277 8.13 28.94 10.28
C GLU A 277 7.23 28.83 11.52
N TYR A 278 6.89 27.61 11.97
CA TYR A 278 6.11 27.39 13.19
C TYR A 278 6.85 27.93 14.42
N LEU A 279 8.15 27.69 14.54
CA LEU A 279 8.98 28.21 15.64
C LEU A 279 9.08 29.75 15.60
N MET A 280 9.27 30.37 14.43
CA MET A 280 9.23 31.82 14.27
C MET A 280 7.85 32.41 14.64
N ASN A 281 6.76 31.73 14.27
CA ASN A 281 5.40 32.18 14.61
C ASN A 281 5.04 31.93 16.08
N ARG A 282 5.66 30.94 16.74
CA ARG A 282 5.63 30.80 18.20
C ARG A 282 6.43 31.90 18.89
N LEU A 283 7.62 32.23 18.40
CA LEU A 283 8.47 33.30 18.95
C LEU A 283 7.77 34.66 18.90
N LYS A 284 7.23 35.05 17.73
CA LYS A 284 6.45 36.29 17.58
C LYS A 284 5.30 36.39 18.57
N LYS A 285 4.57 35.30 18.83
CA LYS A 285 3.50 35.27 19.84
C LYS A 285 4.04 35.53 21.25
N VAL A 286 5.18 34.93 21.61
CA VAL A 286 5.84 35.21 22.91
C VAL A 286 6.25 36.67 23.01
N GLU A 287 6.92 37.22 21.99
CA GLU A 287 7.25 38.65 21.95
C GLU A 287 6.00 39.54 22.06
N ASP A 288 4.89 39.17 21.43
CA ASP A 288 3.65 39.95 21.47
C ASP A 288 2.94 39.86 22.83
N TYR A 289 3.07 38.73 23.54
CA TYR A 289 2.67 38.63 24.95
C TYR A 289 3.60 39.45 25.87
N GLU A 290 4.90 39.49 25.62
CA GLU A 290 5.84 40.37 26.34
C GLU A 290 5.55 41.86 26.08
N LYS A 291 5.16 42.23 24.85
CA LYS A 291 4.68 43.57 24.48
C LYS A 291 3.32 43.90 25.14
N GLN A 292 2.50 42.91 25.47
CA GLN A 292 1.25 43.10 26.23
C GLN A 292 1.51 43.24 27.73
N LEU A 293 2.36 42.38 28.31
CA LEU A 293 2.77 42.45 29.71
C LEU A 293 3.52 43.74 30.04
N SER A 294 4.40 44.22 29.14
CA SER A 294 5.08 45.51 29.33
C SER A 294 4.12 46.70 29.25
N LYS A 295 3.11 46.67 28.37
CA LYS A 295 2.03 47.66 28.36
C LYS A 295 1.19 47.61 29.64
N GLN A 296 0.83 46.43 30.13
CA GLN A 296 0.05 46.30 31.36
C GLN A 296 0.82 46.90 32.55
N ARG A 297 2.10 46.54 32.71
CA ARG A 297 2.97 47.12 33.75
C ARG A 297 3.08 48.65 33.68
N ILE A 298 2.99 49.24 32.49
CA ILE A 298 2.95 50.70 32.31
C ILE A 298 1.59 51.25 32.74
N TRP A 299 0.48 50.64 32.33
CA TRP A 299 -0.87 51.02 32.81
C TRP A 299 -1.00 50.90 34.32
N ASP A 300 -0.59 49.79 34.93
CA ASP A 300 -0.62 49.57 36.38
C ASP A 300 0.18 50.66 37.13
N PHE A 301 1.34 51.06 36.58
CA PHE A 301 2.17 52.13 37.12
C PHE A 301 1.56 53.52 36.91
N GLU A 302 0.93 53.79 35.77
CA GLU A 302 0.22 55.04 35.50
C GLU A 302 -1.03 55.18 36.38
N GLU A 303 -1.78 54.10 36.62
CA GLU A 303 -2.90 54.07 37.56
C GLU A 303 -2.43 54.25 39.00
N TYR A 304 -1.36 53.57 39.43
CA TYR A 304 -0.75 53.78 40.76
C TYR A 304 -0.33 55.24 40.96
N ASN A 305 0.37 55.85 39.98
CA ASN A 305 0.74 57.25 40.05
C ASN A 305 -0.49 58.18 40.05
N MET A 306 -1.53 57.86 39.28
CA MET A 306 -2.78 58.61 39.24
C MET A 306 -3.55 58.54 40.58
N ILE A 307 -3.53 57.39 41.27
CA ILE A 307 -4.09 57.22 42.61
C ILE A 307 -3.25 57.98 43.64
N LYS A 308 -1.92 57.81 43.60
CA LYS A 308 -0.98 58.52 44.47
C LYS A 308 -1.15 60.04 44.38
N ILE A 309 -1.21 60.60 43.16
CA ILE A 309 -1.39 62.03 42.93
C ILE A 309 -2.75 62.53 43.49
N LYS A 310 -3.83 61.73 43.39
CA LYS A 310 -5.12 62.06 44.02
C LYS A 310 -5.00 62.09 45.54
N LEU A 311 -4.39 61.08 46.15
CA LEU A 311 -4.21 61.01 47.60
C LEU A 311 -3.30 62.15 48.11
N GLU A 312 -2.24 62.49 47.39
CA GLU A 312 -1.39 63.66 47.70
C GLU A 312 -2.16 64.99 47.56
N GLN A 313 -3.08 65.11 46.59
CA GLN A 313 -3.98 66.26 46.46
C GLN A 313 -5.03 66.32 47.58
N ASP A 314 -5.65 65.19 47.94
CA ASP A 314 -6.63 65.12 49.02
C ASP A 314 -5.98 65.43 50.38
N VAL A 315 -4.76 64.96 50.63
CA VAL A 315 -3.95 65.36 51.80
C VAL A 315 -3.68 66.88 51.79
N GLN A 316 -3.24 67.46 50.66
CA GLN A 316 -3.03 68.92 50.56
C GLN A 316 -4.34 69.70 50.77
N ILE A 317 -5.48 69.18 50.31
CA ILE A 317 -6.80 69.78 50.52
C ILE A 317 -7.20 69.70 51.99
N LEU A 318 -6.95 68.57 52.67
CA LEU A 318 -7.20 68.40 54.10
C LEU A 318 -6.28 69.30 54.95
N GLU A 319 -5.00 69.44 54.59
CA GLU A 319 -4.07 70.39 55.21
C GLU A 319 -4.56 71.83 55.04
N GLN A 320 -4.97 72.22 53.84
CA GLN A 320 -5.55 73.54 53.56
C GLN A 320 -6.85 73.76 54.33
N GLN A 321 -7.73 72.76 54.41
CA GLN A 321 -8.95 72.84 55.22
C GLN A 321 -8.62 72.97 56.71
N LEU A 322 -7.62 72.27 57.22
CA LEU A 322 -7.18 72.35 58.62
C LEU A 322 -6.51 73.69 58.93
N GLN A 323 -5.77 74.28 57.99
CA GLN A 323 -5.24 75.65 58.10
C GLN A 323 -6.36 76.71 58.04
N GLN A 324 -7.31 76.57 57.12
CA GLN A 324 -8.51 77.41 57.05
C GLN A 324 -9.36 77.25 58.33
N MET A 325 -9.46 76.04 58.88
CA MET A 325 -10.15 75.77 60.13
C MET A 325 -9.48 76.49 61.30
N LYS A 326 -8.15 76.38 61.44
CA LYS A 326 -7.37 77.15 62.44
C LYS A 326 -7.59 78.66 62.30
N ALA A 327 -7.48 79.20 61.08
CA ALA A 327 -7.70 80.61 60.80
C ALA A 327 -9.15 81.06 61.08
N THR A 328 -10.13 80.21 60.77
CA THR A 328 -11.55 80.49 61.10
C THR A 328 -11.86 80.35 62.57
N TYR A 329 -11.16 79.51 63.35
CA TYR A 329 -11.29 79.50 64.81
C TYR A 329 -10.70 80.75 65.45
N GLN A 330 -9.52 81.22 65.01
CA GLN A 330 -8.96 82.52 65.40
C GLN A 330 -9.92 83.66 65.06
N LEU A 331 -10.38 83.70 63.80
CA LEU A 331 -11.39 84.66 63.34
C LEU A 331 -12.75 84.49 64.05
N ASN A 332 -13.09 83.31 64.58
CA ASN A 332 -14.32 83.08 65.33
C ASN A 332 -14.21 83.49 66.80
N GLN A 333 -12.99 83.49 67.37
CA GLN A 333 -12.68 84.10 68.66
C GLN A 333 -12.83 85.63 68.55
N GLU A 334 -12.15 86.25 67.58
CA GLU A 334 -12.32 87.68 67.23
C GLU A 334 -13.79 88.00 66.87
N LYS A 335 -14.49 87.11 66.15
CA LYS A 335 -15.92 87.27 65.89
C LYS A 335 -16.80 86.97 67.09
N LEU A 336 -16.39 86.35 68.19
CA LEU A 336 -17.25 86.32 69.38
C LEU A 336 -17.27 87.72 70.02
N GLU A 337 -16.08 88.30 70.15
CA GLU A 337 -15.82 89.67 70.63
C GLU A 337 -16.51 90.72 69.72
N TYR A 338 -16.59 90.47 68.41
CA TYR A 338 -17.31 91.30 67.44
C TYR A 338 -18.79 90.91 67.23
N ASN A 339 -19.24 89.67 67.48
CA ASN A 339 -20.65 89.27 67.39
C ASN A 339 -21.48 90.00 68.44
N PHE A 340 -20.92 90.25 69.62
CA PHE A 340 -21.51 91.13 70.64
C PHE A 340 -21.82 92.53 70.07
N GLN A 341 -20.99 93.02 69.14
CA GLN A 341 -21.15 94.30 68.46
C GLN A 341 -22.07 94.19 67.22
N VAL A 342 -22.17 93.01 66.59
CA VAL A 342 -22.87 92.74 65.31
C VAL A 342 -24.25 92.10 65.45
N LEU A 343 -24.67 91.59 66.61
CA LEU A 343 -26.10 91.36 66.86
C LEU A 343 -26.90 92.64 66.61
N LYS A 344 -26.30 93.80 66.93
CA LYS A 344 -26.82 95.15 66.67
C LYS A 344 -26.85 95.57 65.18
N LYS A 345 -26.29 94.76 64.27
CA LYS A 345 -26.30 94.96 62.80
C LYS A 345 -26.99 93.84 62.03
N ARG A 346 -27.24 92.67 62.65
CA ARG A 346 -27.86 91.51 61.98
C ARG A 346 -29.26 91.78 61.44
N ASP A 347 -30.03 92.66 62.07
CA ASP A 347 -31.36 93.05 61.60
C ASP A 347 -31.29 93.78 60.25
N GLU A 348 -30.23 94.57 60.03
CA GLU A 348 -29.96 95.28 58.77
C GLU A 348 -29.52 94.27 57.68
N GLU A 349 -28.55 93.41 58.00
CA GLU A 349 -27.96 92.43 57.05
C GLU A 349 -28.93 91.32 56.62
N SER A 350 -29.91 90.97 57.46
CA SER A 350 -30.93 89.95 57.17
C SER A 350 -31.78 90.25 55.92
N THR A 351 -31.84 91.52 55.50
CA THR A 351 -32.48 91.94 54.26
C THR A 351 -31.64 91.55 53.02
N MET A 352 -30.34 91.77 53.08
CA MET A 352 -29.38 91.51 51.99
C MET A 352 -29.18 90.01 51.75
N ILE A 353 -29.18 89.20 52.81
CA ILE A 353 -28.98 87.74 52.75
C ILE A 353 -30.00 87.06 51.81
N LYS A 354 -31.27 87.47 51.84
CA LYS A 354 -32.32 86.92 50.95
C LYS A 354 -32.00 87.13 49.45
N SER A 355 -31.35 88.25 49.10
CA SER A 355 -30.92 88.54 47.71
C SER A 355 -29.74 87.67 47.24
N GLN A 356 -28.94 87.17 48.18
CA GLN A 356 -27.79 86.30 47.90
C GLN A 356 -28.24 84.83 47.82
N GLN A 357 -29.14 84.41 48.71
CA GLN A 357 -29.76 83.07 48.68
C GLN A 357 -30.43 82.78 47.32
N LYS A 358 -31.21 83.73 46.76
CA LYS A 358 -31.82 83.56 45.43
C LYS A 358 -30.79 83.40 44.30
N ARG A 359 -29.61 84.02 44.40
CA ARG A 359 -28.51 83.84 43.44
C ARG A 359 -27.75 82.51 43.65
N LYS A 360 -27.66 82.02 44.89
CA LYS A 360 -27.13 80.68 45.21
C LYS A 360 -28.05 79.57 44.68
N MET A 361 -29.37 79.76 44.79
CA MET A 361 -30.39 78.84 44.26
C MET A 361 -30.20 78.56 42.77
N ASN A 362 -30.10 79.60 41.93
CA ASN A 362 -29.94 79.44 40.48
C ASN A 362 -28.65 78.66 40.14
N ARG A 363 -27.51 79.00 40.76
CA ARG A 363 -26.24 78.28 40.56
C ARG A 363 -26.34 76.80 40.95
N LEU A 364 -27.06 76.47 42.03
CA LEU A 364 -27.32 75.09 42.43
C LEU A 364 -28.23 74.37 41.41
N HIS A 365 -29.19 75.06 40.82
CA HIS A 365 -30.05 74.52 39.75
C HIS A 365 -29.25 74.24 38.46
N ASP A 366 -28.34 75.13 38.08
CA ASP A 366 -27.43 74.94 36.93
C ASP A 366 -26.47 73.76 37.16
N VAL A 367 -25.92 73.62 38.38
CA VAL A 367 -25.11 72.46 38.77
C VAL A 367 -25.94 71.17 38.73
N LEU A 368 -27.17 71.19 39.25
CA LEU A 368 -28.07 70.03 39.26
C LEU A 368 -28.43 69.59 37.83
N ASN A 369 -28.70 70.53 36.92
CA ASN A 369 -28.96 70.21 35.52
C ASN A 369 -27.70 69.72 34.78
N ASN A 370 -26.52 70.23 35.10
CA ASN A 370 -25.24 69.69 34.60
C ASN A 370 -24.99 68.27 35.11
N MET A 371 -25.29 67.97 36.38
CA MET A 371 -25.17 66.62 36.94
C MET A 371 -26.19 65.65 36.31
N ARG A 372 -27.44 66.07 36.08
CA ARG A 372 -28.43 65.32 35.29
C ARG A 372 -27.94 65.03 33.87
N SER A 373 -27.32 66.01 33.21
CA SER A 373 -26.74 65.85 31.86
C SER A 373 -25.58 64.85 31.83
N LYS A 374 -24.71 64.85 32.86
CA LYS A 374 -23.66 63.82 33.04
C LYS A 374 -24.28 62.43 33.26
N TYR A 375 -25.24 62.31 34.17
CA TYR A 375 -25.93 61.04 34.46
C TYR A 375 -26.62 60.47 33.21
N ALA A 376 -27.30 61.31 32.43
CA ALA A 376 -27.95 60.90 31.18
C ALA A 376 -26.95 60.44 30.10
N LYS A 377 -25.72 60.98 30.09
CA LYS A 377 -24.63 60.48 29.23
C LYS A 377 -24.10 59.14 29.70
N GLN A 378 -23.83 58.99 31.00
CA GLN A 378 -23.38 57.71 31.58
C GLN A 378 -24.41 56.60 31.36
N ILE A 379 -25.71 56.86 31.55
CA ILE A 379 -26.78 55.90 31.24
C ILE A 379 -26.75 55.47 29.77
N LYS A 380 -26.49 56.37 28.83
CA LYS A 380 -26.34 56.01 27.40
C LYS A 380 -25.08 55.18 27.14
N GLN A 381 -23.94 55.55 27.71
CA GLN A 381 -22.69 54.79 27.58
C GLN A 381 -22.88 53.36 28.09
N PHE A 382 -23.43 53.18 29.30
CA PHE A 382 -23.75 51.86 29.83
C PHE A 382 -24.80 51.11 28.98
N GLN A 383 -25.75 51.79 28.34
CA GLN A 383 -26.70 51.13 27.42
C GLN A 383 -26.04 50.68 26.11
N GLU A 384 -25.10 51.45 25.58
CA GLU A 384 -24.32 51.14 24.37
C GLU A 384 -23.32 50.00 24.64
N GLU A 385 -22.63 50.03 25.78
CA GLU A 385 -21.74 48.98 26.28
C GLU A 385 -22.49 47.66 26.58
N ASN A 386 -23.63 47.71 27.25
CA ASN A 386 -24.44 46.50 27.45
C ASN A 386 -24.96 45.91 26.13
N GLN A 387 -25.24 46.75 25.12
CA GLN A 387 -25.64 46.28 23.79
C GLN A 387 -24.48 45.61 23.04
N SER A 388 -23.27 46.21 23.05
CA SER A 388 -22.09 45.61 22.41
C SER A 388 -21.71 44.30 23.08
N LEU A 389 -21.57 44.27 24.42
CA LEU A 389 -21.29 43.06 25.20
C LEU A 389 -22.33 41.97 25.00
N THR A 390 -23.62 42.32 24.92
CA THR A 390 -24.70 41.37 24.60
C THR A 390 -24.56 40.80 23.18
N SER A 391 -24.08 41.60 22.21
CA SER A 391 -23.84 41.13 20.84
C SER A 391 -22.61 40.22 20.75
N ASP A 392 -21.54 40.54 21.47
CA ASP A 392 -20.33 39.73 21.57
C ASP A 392 -20.62 38.39 22.27
N TYR A 393 -21.36 38.40 23.39
CA TYR A 393 -21.82 37.21 24.07
C TYR A 393 -22.68 36.32 23.16
N LYS A 394 -23.64 36.89 22.42
CA LYS A 394 -24.45 36.14 21.46
C LYS A 394 -23.59 35.51 20.35
N ARG A 395 -22.60 36.22 19.81
CA ARG A 395 -21.64 35.67 18.84
C ARG A 395 -20.84 34.51 19.43
N LEU A 396 -20.29 34.68 20.64
CA LEU A 396 -19.47 33.67 21.31
C LEU A 396 -20.28 32.41 21.66
N VAL A 397 -21.55 32.55 22.08
CA VAL A 397 -22.48 31.44 22.31
C VAL A 397 -22.82 30.70 21.00
N ILE A 398 -22.94 31.39 19.87
CA ILE A 398 -23.11 30.75 18.54
C ILE A 398 -21.85 29.96 18.17
N GLN A 399 -20.67 30.58 18.25
CA GLN A 399 -19.39 29.93 17.97
C GLN A 399 -19.13 28.72 18.87
N PHE A 400 -19.51 28.78 20.15
CA PHE A 400 -19.42 27.64 21.08
C PHE A 400 -20.38 26.50 20.69
N LYS A 401 -21.60 26.81 20.26
CA LYS A 401 -22.56 25.81 19.74
C LYS A 401 -22.10 25.19 18.42
N GLU A 402 -21.46 25.96 17.55
CA GLU A 402 -20.83 25.47 16.31
C GLU A 402 -19.64 24.56 16.63
N LEU A 403 -18.78 24.94 17.56
CA LEU A 403 -17.67 24.11 18.05
C LEU A 403 -18.16 22.80 18.69
N GLN A 404 -19.22 22.84 19.50
CA GLN A 404 -19.84 21.63 20.05
C GLN A 404 -20.43 20.71 18.97
N LYS A 405 -21.08 21.27 17.94
CA LYS A 405 -21.58 20.49 16.78
C LYS A 405 -20.42 19.86 16.02
N ALA A 406 -19.37 20.63 15.73
CA ALA A 406 -18.17 20.13 15.05
C ALA A 406 -17.48 19.02 15.86
N MET A 407 -17.33 19.18 17.19
CA MET A 407 -16.75 18.16 18.06
C MET A 407 -17.55 16.85 18.03
N ARG A 408 -18.88 16.90 18.12
CA ARG A 408 -19.74 15.70 18.01
C ARG A 408 -19.62 15.03 16.64
N HIS A 409 -19.58 15.84 15.57
CA HIS A 409 -19.42 15.37 14.20
C HIS A 409 -18.05 14.71 13.96
N PHE A 410 -16.96 15.27 14.49
CA PHE A 410 -15.64 14.64 14.44
C PHE A 410 -15.60 13.34 15.24
N VAL A 411 -16.14 13.31 16.47
CA VAL A 411 -16.20 12.08 17.27
C VAL A 411 -16.94 10.97 16.52
N LEU A 412 -18.11 11.23 15.93
CA LEU A 412 -18.85 10.24 15.16
C LEU A 412 -18.07 9.76 13.92
N ILE A 413 -17.51 10.69 13.13
CA ILE A 413 -16.75 10.34 11.92
C ILE A 413 -15.47 9.57 12.26
N ASP A 414 -14.82 9.85 13.38
CA ASP A 414 -13.60 9.16 13.77
C ASP A 414 -13.91 7.81 14.48
N GLU A 415 -15.05 7.68 15.17
CA GLU A 415 -15.65 6.40 15.60
C GLU A 415 -15.96 5.50 14.38
N GLU A 416 -16.58 6.05 13.33
CA GLU A 416 -16.89 5.34 12.07
C GLU A 416 -15.62 4.91 11.33
N LYS A 417 -14.71 5.84 11.00
CA LYS A 417 -13.44 5.51 10.35
C LYS A 417 -12.64 4.46 11.12
N PHE A 418 -12.58 4.55 12.45
CA PHE A 418 -11.85 3.59 13.27
C PHE A 418 -12.42 2.19 13.12
N ARG A 419 -13.76 2.04 13.20
CA ARG A 419 -14.44 0.77 12.96
C ARG A 419 -14.16 0.25 11.54
N ASP A 420 -14.24 1.11 10.54
CA ASP A 420 -14.08 0.70 9.14
C ASP A 420 -12.63 0.28 8.83
N PHE A 421 -11.63 0.99 9.35
CA PHE A 421 -10.22 0.57 9.32
C PHE A 421 -9.97 -0.73 10.09
N TRP A 422 -10.61 -0.91 11.25
CA TRP A 422 -10.49 -2.15 12.01
C TRP A 422 -11.03 -3.34 11.22
N VAL A 423 -12.26 -3.25 10.70
CA VAL A 423 -12.90 -4.32 9.92
C VAL A 423 -12.08 -4.66 8.68
N MET A 424 -11.59 -3.67 7.93
CA MET A 424 -10.71 -3.88 6.77
C MET A 424 -9.44 -4.69 7.15
N ASN A 425 -8.73 -4.27 8.20
CA ASN A 425 -7.52 -4.97 8.66
C ASN A 425 -7.83 -6.38 9.20
N GLU A 426 -8.99 -6.57 9.83
CA GLU A 426 -9.45 -7.85 10.37
C GLU A 426 -9.84 -8.83 9.26
N GLU A 427 -10.48 -8.34 8.18
CA GLU A 427 -10.77 -9.10 6.97
C GLU A 427 -9.50 -9.51 6.24
N GLU A 428 -8.50 -8.63 6.09
CA GLU A 428 -7.19 -8.97 5.53
C GLU A 428 -6.48 -10.06 6.37
N ALA A 429 -6.47 -9.91 7.70
CA ALA A 429 -5.89 -10.89 8.61
C ALA A 429 -6.60 -12.25 8.53
N LYS A 430 -7.94 -12.27 8.48
CA LYS A 430 -8.74 -13.49 8.30
C LYS A 430 -8.55 -14.12 6.92
N GLY A 431 -8.35 -13.31 5.88
CA GLY A 431 -7.99 -13.77 4.53
C GLY A 431 -6.57 -14.35 4.42
N LEU A 432 -5.63 -13.89 5.25
CA LEU A 432 -4.32 -14.52 5.43
C LEU A 432 -4.45 -15.85 6.21
N ILE A 433 -5.18 -15.86 7.32
CA ILE A 433 -5.44 -17.04 8.14
C ILE A 433 -6.12 -18.16 7.33
N SER A 434 -7.13 -17.82 6.53
CA SER A 434 -7.86 -18.78 5.70
C SER A 434 -6.94 -19.46 4.69
N ARG A 435 -6.10 -18.69 4.00
CA ARG A 435 -5.06 -19.23 3.10
C ARG A 435 -4.03 -20.09 3.84
N ALA A 436 -3.66 -19.72 5.06
CA ALA A 436 -2.73 -20.49 5.88
C ALA A 436 -3.33 -21.83 6.34
N PHE A 437 -4.64 -21.86 6.64
CA PHE A 437 -5.40 -23.10 6.88
C PHE A 437 -5.59 -23.94 5.61
N ASP A 438 -5.76 -23.32 4.43
CA ASP A 438 -5.80 -24.05 3.15
C ASP A 438 -4.47 -24.78 2.88
N VAL A 439 -3.34 -24.10 3.10
CA VAL A 439 -1.99 -24.69 3.02
C VAL A 439 -1.82 -25.80 4.06
N ASP A 440 -2.21 -25.56 5.31
CA ASP A 440 -2.11 -26.57 6.37
C ASP A 440 -2.95 -27.83 6.06
N ARG A 441 -4.16 -27.64 5.51
CA ARG A 441 -5.03 -28.73 5.04
C ARG A 441 -4.39 -29.51 3.89
N ILE A 442 -3.79 -28.84 2.92
CA ILE A 442 -3.06 -29.48 1.81
C ILE A 442 -1.87 -30.29 2.34
N ILE A 443 -1.05 -29.73 3.23
CA ILE A 443 0.10 -30.45 3.82
C ILE A 443 -0.36 -31.69 4.60
N HIS A 444 -1.36 -31.55 5.46
CA HIS A 444 -1.87 -32.68 6.25
C HIS A 444 -2.50 -33.77 5.36
N THR A 445 -3.34 -33.41 4.39
CA THR A 445 -4.06 -34.40 3.57
C THR A 445 -3.19 -35.03 2.48
N GLN A 446 -2.30 -34.27 1.83
CA GLN A 446 -1.52 -34.75 0.68
C GLN A 446 -0.11 -35.22 1.03
N HIS A 447 0.58 -34.59 1.99
CA HIS A 447 1.96 -34.96 2.34
C HIS A 447 2.05 -35.84 3.59
N LEU A 448 1.20 -35.63 4.59
CA LEU A 448 1.16 -36.47 5.80
C LEU A 448 0.17 -37.64 5.69
N GLY A 449 -0.84 -37.55 4.82
CA GLY A 449 -1.92 -38.53 4.72
C GLY A 449 -2.85 -38.56 5.94
N LEU A 450 -2.87 -37.48 6.72
CA LEU A 450 -3.63 -37.37 7.98
C LEU A 450 -4.95 -36.59 7.78
N PRO A 451 -6.02 -36.94 8.50
CA PRO A 451 -7.26 -36.17 8.47
C PRO A 451 -7.03 -34.78 9.10
N TRP A 452 -7.29 -33.72 8.34
CA TRP A 452 -7.17 -32.35 8.82
C TRP A 452 -8.48 -31.87 9.45
N THR A 453 -8.40 -31.27 10.63
CA THR A 453 -9.54 -30.66 11.34
C THR A 453 -9.34 -29.15 11.45
N ALA A 454 -10.38 -28.39 11.10
CA ALA A 454 -10.40 -26.94 11.26
C ALA A 454 -10.42 -26.57 12.76
N PRO A 455 -9.47 -25.76 13.27
CA PRO A 455 -9.53 -25.28 14.64
C PRO A 455 -10.67 -24.26 14.81
N ASP A 456 -11.60 -24.53 15.74
CA ASP A 456 -12.62 -23.55 16.11
C ASP A 456 -12.05 -22.55 17.13
N PHE A 457 -11.74 -21.35 16.66
CA PHE A 457 -11.26 -20.25 17.48
C PHE A 457 -12.35 -19.17 17.62
N TRP A 458 -12.70 -18.83 18.86
CA TRP A 458 -13.76 -17.84 19.17
C TRP A 458 -13.56 -16.49 18.46
N PHE A 459 -12.31 -16.03 18.33
CA PHE A 459 -11.97 -14.75 17.71
C PHE A 459 -12.23 -14.70 16.20
N LEU A 460 -12.33 -15.85 15.52
CA LEU A 460 -12.69 -15.90 14.09
C LEU A 460 -14.17 -15.58 13.86
N LYS A 461 -15.02 -15.75 14.89
CA LYS A 461 -16.47 -15.49 14.84
C LYS A 461 -16.86 -14.05 15.20
N ASN A 462 -15.98 -13.31 15.87
CA ASN A 462 -16.12 -11.86 16.07
C ASN A 462 -16.08 -11.12 14.73
N VAL A 463 -16.65 -9.92 14.62
CA VAL A 463 -16.41 -8.98 13.50
C VAL A 463 -16.37 -7.56 14.05
N GLY A 464 -15.25 -6.86 13.88
CA GLY A 464 -15.08 -5.47 14.31
C GLY A 464 -14.50 -5.32 15.71
N PRO A 465 -14.38 -4.06 16.20
CA PRO A 465 -13.78 -3.75 17.49
C PRO A 465 -14.42 -4.53 18.64
N LEU A 466 -13.59 -5.03 19.57
CA LEU A 466 -14.10 -5.59 20.81
C LEU A 466 -14.80 -4.49 21.62
N PHE A 467 -16.10 -4.66 21.85
CA PHE A 467 -16.88 -3.82 22.76
C PHE A 467 -17.12 -4.59 24.06
N GLN A 468 -16.55 -4.11 25.16
CA GLN A 468 -16.97 -4.49 26.49
C GLN A 468 -18.13 -3.59 26.92
N GLN A 469 -19.15 -4.15 27.59
CA GLN A 469 -20.27 -3.38 28.14
C GLN A 469 -19.73 -2.26 29.03
N GLN A 470 -20.16 -1.02 28.75
CA GLN A 470 -19.90 0.12 29.62
C GLN A 470 -20.83 0.01 30.84
N GLN A 471 -20.34 0.42 32.02
CA GLN A 471 -21.21 0.62 33.19
C GLN A 471 -22.32 1.61 32.81
N LYS A 472 -23.57 1.31 33.18
CA LYS A 472 -24.70 2.16 32.83
C LYS A 472 -24.67 3.42 33.71
N SER A 473 -25.09 4.56 33.15
CA SER A 473 -25.32 5.73 34.00
C SER A 473 -26.51 5.48 34.93
N ALA A 474 -26.43 5.95 36.17
CA ALA A 474 -27.51 5.79 37.16
C ALA A 474 -28.88 6.28 36.62
N THR A 475 -28.90 7.29 35.75
CA THR A 475 -30.12 7.80 35.10
C THR A 475 -30.69 6.86 34.03
N GLN A 476 -29.87 6.09 33.32
CA GLN A 476 -30.34 5.10 32.34
C GLN A 476 -30.91 3.86 33.03
N ILE A 477 -30.30 3.42 34.13
CA ILE A 477 -30.84 2.36 34.99
C ILE A 477 -32.19 2.82 35.57
N LEU A 478 -32.29 4.09 35.97
CA LEU A 478 -33.52 4.66 36.48
C LEU A 478 -34.63 4.70 35.42
N GLU A 479 -34.29 5.02 34.16
CA GLU A 479 -35.22 5.01 33.03
C GLU A 479 -35.74 3.57 32.76
N GLU A 480 -34.85 2.57 32.70
CA GLU A 480 -35.23 1.15 32.60
C GLU A 480 -36.11 0.68 33.78
N VAL A 481 -35.76 1.06 35.02
CA VAL A 481 -36.47 0.65 36.25
C VAL A 481 -37.81 1.36 36.44
N LEU A 482 -38.01 2.56 35.85
CA LEU A 482 -39.29 3.28 35.88
C LEU A 482 -40.20 2.95 34.69
N MET A 483 -39.64 2.58 33.52
CA MET A 483 -40.43 2.32 32.30
C MET A 483 -41.10 0.95 32.22
N GLN A 484 -40.83 0.00 33.14
CA GLN A 484 -41.64 -1.21 33.24
C GLN A 484 -42.99 -0.86 33.91
N THR A 485 -43.96 -0.45 33.09
CA THR A 485 -45.34 -0.16 33.48
C THR A 485 -46.06 -1.41 33.99
N GLU A 486 -47.14 -1.20 34.76
CA GLU A 486 -47.87 -2.25 35.46
C GLU A 486 -48.75 -3.08 34.51
N GLU A 487 -48.22 -4.19 33.98
CA GLU A 487 -49.04 -5.30 33.47
C GLU A 487 -48.88 -6.52 34.38
N GLU A 488 -49.88 -6.77 35.23
CA GLU A 488 -49.92 -7.98 36.08
C GLU A 488 -50.26 -9.22 35.24
N GLY A 489 -49.23 -9.97 34.84
CA GLY A 489 -49.32 -11.42 34.64
C GLY A 489 -49.28 -11.95 33.20
N SER A 490 -48.15 -12.53 32.81
CA SER A 490 -48.12 -13.86 32.17
C SER A 490 -46.71 -14.48 32.24
N GLU A 491 -46.62 -15.79 32.02
CA GLU A 491 -45.49 -16.66 32.37
C GLU A 491 -44.24 -16.47 31.48
N ALA A 492 -43.54 -15.33 31.61
CA ALA A 492 -42.37 -14.98 30.78
C ALA A 492 -41.07 -14.68 31.56
N ASP A 493 -41.11 -14.66 32.90
CA ASP A 493 -39.99 -14.16 33.73
C ASP A 493 -38.69 -15.00 33.67
N GLN A 494 -38.76 -16.28 33.30
CA GLN A 494 -37.67 -17.24 33.50
C GLN A 494 -36.51 -17.17 32.47
N GLU A 495 -36.70 -16.56 31.30
CA GLU A 495 -35.64 -16.50 30.26
C GLU A 495 -34.83 -15.19 30.26
N LEU A 496 -35.28 -14.12 30.94
CA LEU A 496 -34.59 -12.83 30.96
C LEU A 496 -33.84 -12.52 32.28
N GLU A 497 -34.01 -13.34 33.31
CA GLU A 497 -33.36 -13.15 34.63
C GLU A 497 -31.86 -13.54 34.64
N SER A 498 -31.30 -13.96 33.49
CA SER A 498 -29.90 -14.42 33.36
C SER A 498 -28.91 -13.39 32.76
N TYR A 499 -29.35 -12.16 32.46
CA TYR A 499 -28.52 -11.14 31.79
C TYR A 499 -28.28 -9.86 32.61
N LEU A 500 -28.58 -9.88 33.91
CA LEU A 500 -28.25 -8.81 34.85
C LEU A 500 -27.66 -9.40 36.14
N ASP A 501 -26.36 -9.22 36.35
CA ASP A 501 -25.65 -9.66 37.56
C ASP A 501 -25.96 -8.73 38.76
N LEU A 502 -27.23 -8.67 39.17
CA LEU A 502 -27.63 -7.96 40.38
C LEU A 502 -27.13 -8.72 41.63
N PRO A 503 -26.53 -8.04 42.62
CA PRO A 503 -26.26 -8.63 43.93
C PRO A 503 -27.55 -9.20 44.56
N LYS A 504 -27.51 -10.47 44.97
CA LYS A 504 -28.66 -11.35 45.25
C LYS A 504 -29.52 -11.01 46.50
N GLN A 505 -29.57 -9.75 46.92
CA GLN A 505 -30.22 -9.32 48.18
C GLN A 505 -31.24 -8.18 48.04
N VAL A 506 -31.49 -7.63 46.84
CA VAL A 506 -32.51 -6.57 46.63
C VAL A 506 -33.33 -6.82 45.37
N SER A 507 -34.66 -6.91 45.48
CA SER A 507 -35.55 -7.00 44.30
C SER A 507 -35.75 -5.62 43.66
N ALA A 508 -35.87 -5.59 42.32
CA ALA A 508 -36.16 -4.36 41.57
C ALA A 508 -37.44 -3.65 42.06
N SER A 509 -38.44 -4.41 42.49
CA SER A 509 -39.70 -3.92 43.07
C SER A 509 -39.52 -3.21 44.43
N THR A 510 -38.48 -3.55 45.19
CA THR A 510 -38.11 -2.83 46.42
C THR A 510 -37.29 -1.58 46.10
N THR A 511 -36.35 -1.65 45.16
CA THR A 511 -35.58 -0.51 44.67
C THR A 511 -36.49 0.61 44.15
N ARG A 512 -37.48 0.29 43.28
CA ARG A 512 -38.46 1.28 42.77
C ARG A 512 -39.23 1.96 43.92
N LYS A 513 -39.66 1.22 44.94
CA LYS A 513 -40.42 1.77 46.07
C LYS A 513 -39.59 2.70 46.95
N ILE A 514 -38.31 2.38 47.19
CA ILE A 514 -37.37 3.27 47.90
C ILE A 514 -37.17 4.56 47.11
N LEU A 515 -36.99 4.47 45.79
CA LEU A 515 -36.82 5.62 44.90
C LEU A 515 -38.04 6.53 44.87
N MET A 516 -39.26 5.98 44.80
CA MET A 516 -40.50 6.77 44.85
C MET A 516 -40.66 7.50 46.19
N LEU A 517 -40.40 6.84 47.32
CA LEU A 517 -40.42 7.49 48.64
C LEU A 517 -39.39 8.64 48.74
N LEU A 518 -38.24 8.48 48.08
CA LEU A 518 -37.23 9.54 47.97
C LEU A 518 -37.78 10.77 47.21
N CYS A 519 -38.52 10.56 46.11
CA CYS A 519 -39.12 11.63 45.30
C CYS A 519 -40.16 12.48 46.02
N ASP A 520 -40.91 11.85 46.91
CA ASP A 520 -42.04 12.48 47.60
C ASP A 520 -41.54 13.26 48.83
N GLU A 521 -40.62 12.68 49.62
CA GLU A 521 -40.12 13.30 50.86
C GLU A 521 -38.93 14.25 50.68
N SER A 522 -38.02 14.01 49.72
CA SER A 522 -36.81 14.84 49.57
C SER A 522 -36.99 16.09 48.69
N GLY A 523 -38.24 16.55 48.52
CA GLY A 523 -38.58 17.76 47.74
C GLY A 523 -37.90 19.06 48.22
N PHE A 524 -37.36 19.09 49.45
CA PHE A 524 -36.57 20.20 49.98
C PHE A 524 -35.21 20.40 49.28
N LEU A 525 -34.69 19.37 48.58
CA LEU A 525 -33.46 19.45 47.78
C LEU A 525 -33.68 20.08 46.40
N ILE A 526 -34.93 20.34 46.01
CA ILE A 526 -35.32 20.77 44.67
C ILE A 526 -35.66 22.26 44.69
N GLU A 527 -35.13 23.03 43.72
CA GLU A 527 -35.44 24.46 43.62
C GLU A 527 -36.95 24.68 43.38
N SER A 528 -37.56 25.60 44.12
CA SER A 528 -39.01 25.88 44.06
C SER A 528 -39.51 26.28 42.66
N LYS A 529 -38.62 26.83 41.81
CA LYS A 529 -38.91 27.13 40.40
C LYS A 529 -38.98 25.88 39.51
N LEU A 530 -38.28 24.80 39.89
CA LEU A 530 -38.37 23.51 39.20
C LEU A 530 -39.67 22.81 39.58
N LEU A 531 -40.07 22.85 40.86
CA LEU A 531 -41.31 22.23 41.34
C LEU A 531 -42.57 22.78 40.63
N SER A 532 -42.63 24.08 40.33
CA SER A 532 -43.74 24.67 39.56
C SER A 532 -43.71 24.34 38.06
N LEU A 533 -42.54 24.03 37.50
CA LEU A 533 -42.39 23.56 36.11
C LEU A 533 -42.65 22.05 35.97
N LEU A 534 -42.46 21.26 37.02
CA LEU A 534 -42.73 19.82 37.08
C LEU A 534 -44.19 19.47 37.37
N GLN A 535 -45.01 20.44 37.77
CA GLN A 535 -46.41 20.26 38.13
C GLN A 535 -47.36 19.87 36.95
N PRO A 536 -47.09 20.23 35.67
CA PRO A 536 -47.92 19.82 34.52
C PRO A 536 -47.53 18.49 33.84
N LEU A 537 -46.48 17.81 34.29
CA LEU A 537 -45.88 16.64 33.60
C LEU A 537 -46.45 15.29 34.08
N GLU A 538 -46.23 14.24 33.29
CA GLU A 538 -46.68 12.89 33.65
C GLU A 538 -45.87 12.33 34.84
N LYS A 539 -46.47 11.44 35.65
CA LYS A 539 -45.89 11.04 36.95
C LYS A 539 -44.52 10.37 36.83
N SER A 540 -44.33 9.51 35.83
CA SER A 540 -43.06 8.83 35.53
C SER A 540 -41.96 9.83 35.18
N GLU A 541 -42.23 10.74 34.24
CA GLU A 541 -41.32 11.82 33.84
C GLU A 541 -40.98 12.75 35.02
N CYS A 542 -42.00 13.13 35.80
CA CYS A 542 -41.87 13.96 37.00
C CYS A 542 -40.97 13.29 38.04
N TYR A 543 -41.14 11.97 38.27
CA TYR A 543 -40.29 11.22 39.20
C TYR A 543 -38.84 11.07 38.71
N LEU A 544 -38.62 10.82 37.41
CA LEU A 544 -37.28 10.75 36.83
C LEU A 544 -36.54 12.10 36.94
N LEU A 545 -37.20 13.22 36.60
CA LEU A 545 -36.62 14.56 36.69
C LEU A 545 -36.41 15.04 38.13
N ARG A 546 -37.24 14.60 39.09
CA ARG A 546 -36.99 14.80 40.52
C ARG A 546 -35.74 14.05 40.96
N LEU A 547 -35.61 12.77 40.59
CA LEU A 547 -34.48 11.94 41.02
C LEU A 547 -33.15 12.39 40.43
N ASP A 548 -33.10 12.86 39.17
CA ASP A 548 -31.89 13.48 38.62
C ASP A 548 -31.47 14.73 39.41
N ALA A 549 -32.43 15.57 39.81
CA ALA A 549 -32.18 16.73 40.66
C ALA A 549 -31.72 16.34 42.08
N ILE A 550 -32.31 15.30 42.68
CA ILE A 550 -31.97 14.79 44.01
C ILE A 550 -30.59 14.11 44.00
N PHE A 551 -30.27 13.28 43.00
CA PHE A 551 -28.95 12.68 42.84
C PHE A 551 -27.87 13.74 42.54
N SER A 552 -28.18 14.77 41.75
CA SER A 552 -27.36 15.98 41.58
C SER A 552 -27.15 16.78 42.88
N ALA A 553 -28.01 16.63 43.88
CA ALA A 553 -27.89 17.26 45.20
C ALA A 553 -27.14 16.38 46.21
N LEU A 554 -27.31 15.05 46.14
CA LEU A 554 -26.68 14.06 47.01
C LEU A 554 -25.29 13.58 46.52
N GLY A 555 -24.91 13.86 45.27
CA GLY A 555 -23.63 13.46 44.69
C GLY A 555 -23.57 12.01 44.21
N VAL A 556 -24.71 11.42 43.82
CA VAL A 556 -24.79 10.02 43.34
C VAL A 556 -24.65 10.01 41.81
N GLU A 557 -23.45 9.64 41.33
CA GLU A 557 -23.14 9.66 39.88
C GLU A 557 -22.96 8.24 39.28
N SER A 558 -22.59 7.23 40.09
CA SER A 558 -22.37 5.84 39.64
C SER A 558 -23.51 4.89 40.00
N GLU A 559 -23.67 3.84 39.18
CA GLU A 559 -24.44 2.63 39.49
C GLU A 559 -24.05 2.03 40.86
N ASP A 560 -22.75 1.96 41.16
CA ASP A 560 -22.25 1.47 42.46
C ASP A 560 -22.72 2.34 43.64
N ASP A 561 -22.88 3.65 43.43
CA ASP A 561 -23.31 4.59 44.48
C ASP A 561 -24.83 4.54 44.70
N LEU A 562 -25.59 4.26 43.65
CA LEU A 562 -27.02 3.93 43.74
C LEU A 562 -27.23 2.64 44.56
N TYR A 563 -26.43 1.59 44.31
CA TYR A 563 -26.48 0.37 45.12
C TYR A 563 -26.05 0.62 46.58
N LYS A 564 -25.03 1.44 46.84
CA LYS A 564 -24.64 1.85 48.22
C LYS A 564 -25.77 2.58 48.93
N LEU A 565 -26.45 3.53 48.26
CA LEU A 565 -27.60 4.25 48.80
C LEU A 565 -28.74 3.28 49.19
N VAL A 566 -29.17 2.44 48.25
CA VAL A 566 -30.27 1.49 48.48
C VAL A 566 -29.94 0.48 49.58
N ASN A 567 -28.70 -0.02 49.63
CA ASN A 567 -28.24 -0.94 50.68
C ASN A 567 -28.11 -0.23 52.04
N PHE A 568 -27.73 1.05 52.09
CA PHE A 568 -27.73 1.85 53.32
C PHE A 568 -29.16 2.06 53.88
N PHE A 569 -30.14 2.34 53.02
CA PHE A 569 -31.56 2.41 53.41
C PHE A 569 -32.07 1.09 54.02
N LEU A 570 -31.60 -0.06 53.53
CA LEU A 570 -31.93 -1.38 54.09
C LEU A 570 -31.20 -1.67 55.41
N LYS A 571 -29.91 -1.31 55.52
CA LYS A 571 -29.10 -1.52 56.73
C LYS A 571 -29.52 -0.62 57.90
N TYR A 572 -29.82 0.66 57.66
CA TYR A 572 -30.34 1.56 58.69
C TYR A 572 -31.68 1.06 59.25
N ARG A 573 -32.55 0.51 58.40
CA ARG A 573 -33.82 -0.12 58.82
C ARG A 573 -33.59 -1.35 59.72
N ALA A 574 -32.56 -2.16 59.48
CA ALA A 574 -32.21 -3.27 60.35
C ALA A 574 -31.73 -2.79 61.72
N GLN A 575 -30.90 -1.74 61.77
CA GLN A 575 -30.33 -1.20 63.00
C GLN A 575 -31.36 -0.47 63.88
N HIS A 576 -32.29 0.30 63.29
CA HIS A 576 -33.22 1.12 64.08
C HIS A 576 -34.41 0.36 64.71
N LEU A 577 -34.71 -0.85 64.24
CA LEU A 577 -35.80 -1.68 64.77
C LEU A 577 -35.52 -2.28 66.16
N SER A 578 -34.26 -2.27 66.62
CA SER A 578 -33.88 -2.75 67.97
C SER A 578 -34.16 -1.73 69.09
N SER A 579 -34.43 -0.47 68.75
CA SER A 579 -34.25 0.67 69.65
C SER A 579 -35.51 1.52 69.89
N GLN A 580 -36.71 0.97 69.68
CA GLN A 580 -37.99 1.66 69.93
C GLN A 580 -39.01 0.85 70.73
N GLU A 581 -38.63 0.43 71.94
CA GLU A 581 -39.57 0.24 73.06
C GLU A 581 -39.12 1.14 74.24
N GLY A 582 -39.75 2.32 74.37
CA GLY A 582 -39.41 3.33 75.40
C GLY A 582 -40.26 4.61 75.24
N GLU A 583 -40.81 5.13 76.33
CA GLU A 583 -41.98 6.04 76.29
C GLU A 583 -41.70 7.54 76.48
N MET A 584 -42.41 8.33 75.66
CA MET A 584 -43.13 9.59 75.95
C MET A 584 -42.46 10.92 76.36
N MET A 585 -43.18 11.99 75.99
CA MET A 585 -42.95 13.44 76.18
C MET A 585 -43.41 13.92 77.58
N PRO A 586 -42.97 15.09 78.10
CA PRO A 586 -43.56 16.41 77.75
C PRO A 586 -42.48 17.53 77.53
N ALA A 587 -42.63 18.61 76.74
CA ALA A 587 -43.74 19.52 76.40
C ALA A 587 -44.01 20.66 77.41
N LEU A 588 -43.63 21.91 77.07
CA LEU A 588 -44.23 23.19 77.55
C LEU A 588 -43.63 24.44 76.81
N GLU A 589 -44.44 25.49 76.66
CA GLU A 589 -44.13 26.85 76.15
C GLU A 589 -43.88 27.84 77.35
N PRO A 590 -43.72 29.20 77.24
CA PRO A 590 -43.82 30.12 76.08
C PRO A 590 -42.81 31.29 75.99
N VAL A 591 -43.06 32.21 75.04
CA VAL A 591 -42.29 33.43 74.69
C VAL A 591 -43.04 34.72 75.10
N PRO A 592 -42.38 35.81 75.58
CA PRO A 592 -42.54 37.11 74.89
C PRO A 592 -41.39 38.15 74.98
N LYS A 593 -40.99 38.64 73.78
CA LYS A 593 -40.78 40.06 73.37
C LYS A 593 -39.69 40.99 73.97
N GLY A 594 -39.13 41.79 73.04
CA GLY A 594 -38.58 43.14 73.21
C GLY A 594 -37.06 43.21 73.42
N GLU A 595 -36.34 44.24 72.97
CA GLU A 595 -36.48 45.22 71.85
C GLU A 595 -35.17 46.06 71.84
N GLU A 596 -34.76 46.62 70.68
CA GLU A 596 -33.65 47.61 70.52
C GLU A 596 -32.20 47.12 70.86
N GLU A 597 -31.22 47.24 69.95
CA GLU A 597 -30.23 48.34 69.77
C GLU A 597 -29.18 48.45 70.92
N GLU A 598 -27.87 48.68 70.71
CA GLU A 598 -27.10 49.03 69.49
C GLU A 598 -25.60 48.60 69.59
N GLU A 599 -24.82 48.91 68.55
CA GLU A 599 -23.34 49.06 68.47
C GLU A 599 -22.37 48.01 69.07
N LYS A 600 -21.74 47.28 68.14
CA LYS A 600 -20.28 47.21 67.92
C LYS A 600 -19.31 47.32 69.12
N LYS A 601 -18.35 46.38 69.15
CA LYS A 601 -16.94 46.74 69.31
C LYS A 601 -16.04 45.85 68.45
N GLU A 602 -15.33 46.48 67.52
CA GLU A 602 -14.24 45.87 66.77
C GLU A 602 -13.04 45.65 67.70
N LYS A 603 -12.33 44.54 67.48
CA LYS A 603 -10.96 44.32 67.93
C LYS A 603 -10.24 43.42 66.93
N GLU A 604 -9.39 44.04 66.13
CA GLU A 604 -8.10 43.47 65.75
C GLU A 604 -7.27 43.28 67.06
N GLU A 605 -6.17 42.52 67.10
CA GLU A 605 -5.20 42.22 66.05
C GLU A 605 -4.38 40.95 66.44
N GLU A 606 -3.33 40.67 65.65
CA GLU A 606 -2.22 39.73 65.87
C GLU A 606 -2.42 38.23 65.55
N GLU A 607 -1.36 37.68 64.95
CA GLU A 607 -1.20 36.34 64.38
C GLU A 607 -0.14 35.57 65.20
N GLU A 608 -0.25 34.24 65.33
CA GLU A 608 0.92 33.36 65.44
C GLU A 608 0.64 32.05 64.65
N GLU A 609 1.57 31.67 63.77
CA GLU A 609 1.71 30.29 63.27
C GLU A 609 2.77 29.58 64.13
N GLU A 610 2.57 28.30 64.47
CA GLU A 610 3.62 27.28 64.27
C GLU A 610 3.09 25.83 64.37
N ASP A 611 3.89 24.94 63.80
CA ASP A 611 3.67 23.55 63.44
C ASP A 611 3.22 22.55 64.53
N GLY A 612 2.57 21.46 64.06
CA GLY A 612 3.31 20.19 63.99
C GLY A 612 3.00 19.07 65.01
N GLU A 613 2.53 17.93 64.47
CA GLU A 613 2.86 16.54 64.88
C GLU A 613 2.59 16.08 66.34
N SER A 614 2.30 14.81 66.65
CA SER A 614 1.93 13.59 65.91
C SER A 614 1.41 12.54 66.92
N LEU A 615 1.22 11.27 66.50
CA LEU A 615 0.95 10.08 67.34
C LEU A 615 -0.45 10.03 68.00
N GLU A 616 -1.02 8.87 68.36
CA GLU A 616 -0.92 7.51 67.80
C GLU A 616 -2.21 6.73 68.15
N GLU A 617 -2.31 5.59 67.48
CA GLU A 617 -3.28 4.51 67.57
C GLU A 617 -3.50 3.95 68.99
N GLU A 618 -4.75 3.62 69.33
CA GLU A 618 -5.08 2.42 70.11
C GLU A 618 -6.24 1.67 69.41
N GLU A 619 -6.00 0.41 69.05
CA GLU A 619 -7.04 -0.51 68.59
C GLU A 619 -7.74 -1.17 69.80
N ALA A 620 -9.04 -1.44 69.68
CA ALA A 620 -9.75 -2.33 70.60
C ALA A 620 -10.81 -3.15 69.84
N GLU A 621 -10.45 -4.38 69.50
CA GLU A 621 -11.38 -5.34 68.87
C GLU A 621 -12.54 -5.71 69.81
N SER A 622 -13.72 -5.96 69.24
CA SER A 622 -14.58 -7.04 69.74
C SER A 622 -15.44 -7.61 68.61
N LEU A 623 -15.27 -8.91 68.36
CA LEU A 623 -16.02 -9.69 67.39
C LEU A 623 -17.33 -10.19 67.99
N VAL A 624 -18.45 -10.04 67.27
CA VAL A 624 -19.57 -10.99 67.31
C VAL A 624 -20.12 -11.12 65.89
N GLU A 625 -20.39 -12.35 65.46
CA GLU A 625 -21.05 -12.69 64.20
C GLU A 625 -22.57 -12.68 64.40
N GLU A 626 -23.36 -12.23 63.41
CA GLU A 626 -24.81 -12.55 63.36
C GLU A 626 -25.20 -13.08 61.97
N GLU A 627 -26.05 -14.11 61.97
CA GLU A 627 -26.43 -14.92 60.80
C GLU A 627 -27.54 -14.27 59.94
N GLU A 628 -27.74 -14.79 58.73
CA GLU A 628 -28.83 -14.33 57.85
C GLU A 628 -30.22 -14.72 58.39
N ALA A 629 -31.07 -13.71 58.66
CA ALA A 629 -32.49 -13.90 58.97
C ALA A 629 -33.37 -13.22 57.90
N SER A 630 -33.83 -13.99 56.92
CA SER A 630 -34.65 -13.50 55.81
C SER A 630 -36.04 -13.02 56.27
N THR A 631 -36.29 -11.70 56.18
CA THR A 631 -37.59 -11.09 56.53
C THR A 631 -38.10 -10.16 55.43
N SER A 632 -39.40 -10.25 55.14
CA SER A 632 -40.03 -9.60 53.99
C SER A 632 -40.19 -8.07 54.14
N PRO A 633 -40.27 -7.32 53.02
CA PRO A 633 -40.26 -5.86 53.06
C PRO A 633 -41.59 -5.27 53.54
N ARG A 634 -41.70 -5.00 54.84
CA ARG A 634 -42.64 -4.00 55.38
C ARG A 634 -42.10 -2.59 55.12
N LEU A 635 -43.00 -1.65 54.85
CA LEU A 635 -42.68 -0.34 54.28
C LEU A 635 -41.80 0.51 55.20
N ILE A 636 -40.93 1.32 54.56
CA ILE A 636 -40.23 2.43 55.21
C ILE A 636 -41.26 3.54 55.46
N HIS A 637 -41.28 4.10 56.67
CA HIS A 637 -42.18 5.21 56.99
C HIS A 637 -41.61 6.54 56.44
N PRO A 638 -42.43 7.42 55.82
CA PRO A 638 -41.93 8.64 55.18
C PRO A 638 -41.02 9.51 56.08
N ASN A 639 -41.44 9.74 57.33
CA ASN A 639 -40.70 10.54 58.32
C ASN A 639 -39.26 10.06 58.63
N ASP A 640 -38.90 8.82 58.30
CA ASP A 640 -37.55 8.28 58.56
C ASP A 640 -36.60 8.47 57.38
N VAL A 641 -37.12 8.75 56.17
CA VAL A 641 -36.33 9.01 54.95
C VAL A 641 -35.34 10.17 55.18
N LEU A 642 -35.77 11.23 55.87
CA LEU A 642 -34.93 12.38 56.20
C LEU A 642 -33.77 12.02 57.15
N LYS A 643 -34.01 11.16 58.15
CA LYS A 643 -32.98 10.70 59.11
C LYS A 643 -31.95 9.81 58.43
N ILE A 644 -32.40 8.92 57.54
CA ILE A 644 -31.55 8.05 56.73
C ILE A 644 -30.66 8.90 55.80
N LEU A 645 -31.24 9.90 55.12
CA LEU A 645 -30.50 10.83 54.27
C LEU A 645 -29.48 11.66 55.06
N GLU A 646 -29.84 12.17 56.25
CA GLU A 646 -28.91 12.91 57.10
C GLU A 646 -27.73 12.04 57.57
N ALA A 647 -28.00 10.79 57.97
CA ALA A 647 -26.96 9.83 58.35
C ALA A 647 -26.05 9.46 57.16
N PHE A 648 -26.63 9.25 55.97
CA PHE A 648 -25.91 8.95 54.73
C PHE A 648 -24.98 10.12 54.34
N VAL A 649 -25.49 11.35 54.32
CA VAL A 649 -24.71 12.55 53.99
C VAL A 649 -23.62 12.85 55.02
N LYS A 650 -23.86 12.59 56.32
CA LYS A 650 -22.80 12.68 57.36
C LYS A 650 -21.69 11.63 57.20
N GLY A 651 -22.00 10.46 56.61
CA GLY A 651 -21.01 9.47 56.21
C GLY A 651 -20.16 9.90 55.00
N LEU A 652 -20.77 10.65 54.06
CA LEU A 652 -20.10 11.21 52.88
C LEU A 652 -19.26 12.46 53.23
N LYS A 653 -18.15 12.26 53.97
CA LYS A 653 -17.18 13.31 54.33
C LYS A 653 -16.39 13.84 53.11
N LYS A 654 -17.03 14.58 52.22
CA LYS A 654 -16.40 15.41 51.19
C LYS A 654 -17.09 16.77 51.08
N PRO A 655 -16.36 17.91 51.15
CA PRO A 655 -16.94 19.22 50.89
C PRO A 655 -17.34 19.37 49.41
N ARG A 656 -18.32 20.25 49.15
CA ARG A 656 -18.90 20.46 47.82
C ARG A 656 -18.10 21.50 47.03
N ASP A 657 -17.13 21.05 46.24
CA ASP A 657 -16.45 21.92 45.27
C ASP A 657 -17.43 22.55 44.27
N ALA A 658 -17.14 23.77 43.83
CA ALA A 658 -18.01 24.52 42.94
C ALA A 658 -18.12 23.84 41.56
N ARG A 659 -19.37 23.53 41.16
CA ARG A 659 -19.70 22.71 39.97
C ARG A 659 -19.13 23.29 38.68
N ALA A 660 -17.97 22.77 38.24
CA ALA A 660 -17.47 22.99 36.89
C ALA A 660 -18.52 22.45 35.87
N PRO A 661 -18.67 23.07 34.70
CA PRO A 661 -19.61 22.59 33.69
C PRO A 661 -19.23 21.17 33.26
N VAL A 662 -20.19 20.25 33.33
CA VAL A 662 -19.99 18.81 33.04
C VAL A 662 -19.32 18.65 31.67
N LYS A 663 -18.04 18.27 31.69
CA LYS A 663 -17.33 17.86 30.48
C LYS A 663 -17.97 16.56 30.04
N LEU A 664 -18.58 16.55 28.86
CA LEU A 664 -19.14 15.36 28.24
C LEU A 664 -18.01 14.45 27.72
N GLN A 665 -17.17 13.95 28.63
CA GLN A 665 -16.25 12.85 28.36
C GLN A 665 -17.07 11.57 28.23
N LYS A 666 -17.58 11.33 27.01
CA LYS A 666 -17.88 9.97 26.55
C LYS A 666 -16.68 9.09 26.93
N ALA A 667 -16.92 8.00 27.65
CA ALA A 667 -15.86 7.14 28.13
C ALA A 667 -14.97 6.68 26.96
N ALA A 668 -13.65 6.79 27.12
CA ALA A 668 -12.71 6.25 26.15
C ALA A 668 -12.92 4.73 26.04
N ARG A 669 -12.82 4.18 24.82
CA ARG A 669 -12.95 2.75 24.59
C ARG A 669 -11.89 1.99 25.39
N ASP A 670 -12.32 0.93 26.08
CA ASP A 670 -11.39 -0.03 26.67
C ASP A 670 -10.66 -0.80 25.55
N ASN A 671 -9.37 -0.54 25.42
CA ASN A 671 -8.49 -1.17 24.43
C ASN A 671 -7.66 -2.32 25.06
N SER A 672 -7.89 -2.70 26.32
CA SER A 672 -7.09 -3.69 27.05
C SER A 672 -6.99 -5.04 26.31
N LYS A 673 -8.13 -5.53 25.81
CA LYS A 673 -8.26 -6.84 25.14
C LYS A 673 -7.80 -6.82 23.67
N ASP A 674 -7.62 -5.67 23.05
CA ASP A 674 -7.20 -5.57 21.65
C ASP A 674 -5.82 -6.19 21.41
N SER A 675 -4.89 -5.97 22.34
CA SER A 675 -3.53 -6.51 22.24
C SER A 675 -3.55 -8.04 22.17
N ASP A 676 -4.42 -8.69 22.94
CA ASP A 676 -4.51 -10.14 23.00
C ASP A 676 -5.34 -10.72 21.84
N TYR A 677 -6.33 -9.99 21.33
CA TYR A 677 -7.04 -10.32 20.09
C TYR A 677 -6.09 -10.44 18.89
N TRP A 678 -5.24 -9.43 18.67
CA TRP A 678 -4.27 -9.45 17.57
C TRP A 678 -3.14 -10.47 17.77
N LYS A 679 -2.71 -10.74 19.02
CA LYS A 679 -1.80 -11.87 19.33
C LYS A 679 -2.43 -13.23 19.01
N ALA A 680 -3.72 -13.41 19.31
CA ALA A 680 -4.44 -14.66 19.05
C ALA A 680 -4.57 -14.92 17.54
N LEU A 681 -4.96 -13.91 16.75
CA LEU A 681 -4.96 -13.97 15.28
C LEU A 681 -3.56 -14.33 14.71
N ALA A 682 -2.48 -13.76 15.27
CA ALA A 682 -1.11 -14.05 14.84
C ALA A 682 -0.57 -15.43 15.26
N THR A 683 -1.24 -16.14 16.20
CA THR A 683 -0.79 -17.44 16.73
C THR A 683 -1.69 -18.62 16.35
N VAL A 684 -2.63 -18.41 15.41
CA VAL A 684 -3.55 -19.41 14.84
C VAL A 684 -2.88 -20.72 14.40
N ILE A 685 -1.65 -20.66 13.88
CA ILE A 685 -0.84 -21.84 13.57
C ILE A 685 0.22 -21.98 14.67
N PRO A 686 0.14 -23.01 15.54
CA PRO A 686 1.11 -23.22 16.60
C PRO A 686 2.52 -23.44 16.05
N ARG A 687 3.54 -22.96 16.77
CA ARG A 687 4.97 -23.16 16.41
C ARG A 687 5.33 -24.64 16.20
N SER A 688 4.64 -25.57 16.85
CA SER A 688 4.81 -27.01 16.63
C SER A 688 4.40 -27.47 15.21
N ARG A 689 3.39 -26.85 14.58
CA ARG A 689 3.06 -27.10 13.16
C ARG A 689 4.09 -26.47 12.24
N GLN A 690 4.58 -25.26 12.55
CA GLN A 690 5.63 -24.58 11.78
C GLN A 690 6.92 -25.41 11.75
N ASN A 691 7.41 -25.86 12.92
CA ASN A 691 8.57 -26.75 13.01
C ASN A 691 8.38 -28.08 12.24
N LEU A 692 7.14 -28.59 12.17
CA LEU A 692 6.81 -29.79 11.39
C LEU A 692 6.88 -29.50 9.89
N TRP A 693 6.38 -28.35 9.42
CA TRP A 693 6.50 -27.92 8.03
C TRP A 693 7.98 -27.74 7.62
N ASP A 694 8.81 -27.11 8.46
CA ASP A 694 10.24 -26.94 8.20
C ASP A 694 10.97 -28.31 8.09
N GLY A 695 10.67 -29.22 9.01
CA GLY A 695 11.20 -30.59 8.97
C GLY A 695 10.74 -31.38 7.74
N LEU A 696 9.49 -31.22 7.34
CA LEU A 696 8.91 -31.82 6.14
C LEU A 696 9.53 -31.25 4.86
N TYR A 697 9.75 -29.94 4.80
CA TYR A 697 10.42 -29.28 3.67
C TYR A 697 11.85 -29.80 3.49
N ALA A 698 12.65 -29.84 4.58
CA ALA A 698 14.00 -30.37 4.56
C ALA A 698 14.07 -31.89 4.27
N ALA A 699 12.99 -32.63 4.52
CA ALA A 699 12.87 -34.03 4.12
C ALA A 699 12.51 -34.18 2.64
N LEU A 700 11.59 -33.37 2.11
CA LEU A 700 11.21 -33.36 0.69
C LEU A 700 12.36 -32.89 -0.21
N GLU A 701 13.16 -31.91 0.21
CA GLU A 701 14.36 -31.47 -0.52
C GLU A 701 15.36 -32.63 -0.68
N LYS A 702 15.67 -33.34 0.41
CA LYS A 702 16.54 -34.54 0.38
C LYS A 702 15.94 -35.66 -0.47
N TYR A 703 14.63 -35.88 -0.39
CA TYR A 703 13.94 -36.87 -1.21
C TYR A 703 13.98 -36.51 -2.71
N HIS A 704 13.83 -35.23 -3.05
CA HIS A 704 13.98 -34.75 -4.43
C HIS A 704 15.40 -34.99 -4.97
N LEU A 705 16.44 -34.70 -4.18
CA LEU A 705 17.82 -35.03 -4.56
C LEU A 705 18.04 -36.53 -4.80
N VAL A 706 17.44 -37.39 -3.97
CA VAL A 706 17.47 -38.86 -4.17
C VAL A 706 16.70 -39.29 -5.42
N LEU A 707 15.56 -38.67 -5.73
CA LEU A 707 14.82 -38.92 -6.97
C LEU A 707 15.58 -38.47 -8.21
N MET A 708 16.26 -37.31 -8.16
CA MET A 708 17.11 -36.83 -9.25
C MET A 708 18.29 -37.79 -9.49
N ARG A 709 19.02 -38.19 -8.44
CA ARG A 709 20.12 -39.15 -8.61
C ARG A 709 19.62 -40.53 -9.06
N ARG A 710 18.40 -40.94 -8.68
CA ARG A 710 17.76 -42.15 -9.21
C ARG A 710 17.41 -42.01 -10.70
N ALA A 711 16.97 -40.83 -11.16
CA ALA A 711 16.69 -40.59 -12.58
C ALA A 711 17.97 -40.62 -13.42
N GLU A 712 19.06 -40.01 -12.93
CA GLU A 712 20.40 -40.13 -13.53
C GLU A 712 20.84 -41.60 -13.62
N LEU A 713 20.78 -42.35 -12.51
CA LEU A 713 21.14 -43.77 -12.48
C LEU A 713 20.28 -44.63 -13.42
N LEU A 714 19.00 -44.30 -13.64
CA LEU A 714 18.16 -45.00 -14.61
C LEU A 714 18.60 -44.72 -16.07
N LEU A 715 19.07 -43.51 -16.38
CA LEU A 715 19.65 -43.19 -17.69
C LEU A 715 21.03 -43.84 -17.88
N GLU A 716 21.85 -43.89 -16.83
CA GLU A 716 23.12 -44.67 -16.80
C GLU A 716 22.84 -46.17 -17.05
N CYS A 717 21.85 -46.76 -16.37
CA CYS A 717 21.46 -48.16 -16.61
C CYS A 717 20.94 -48.39 -18.04
N ASN A 718 20.04 -47.53 -18.55
CA ASN A 718 19.49 -47.69 -19.91
C ASN A 718 20.57 -47.62 -21.00
N THR A 719 21.58 -46.76 -20.83
CA THR A 719 22.70 -46.65 -21.81
C THR A 719 23.67 -47.83 -21.69
N LEU A 720 23.93 -48.35 -20.48
CA LEU A 720 24.69 -49.58 -20.27
C LEU A 720 23.96 -50.82 -20.82
N GLU A 721 22.64 -50.90 -20.70
CA GLU A 721 21.83 -51.96 -21.33
C GLU A 721 21.90 -51.89 -22.85
N GLN A 722 21.76 -50.71 -23.45
CA GLN A 722 21.95 -50.51 -24.90
C GLN A 722 23.34 -50.99 -25.35
N GLN A 723 24.42 -50.51 -24.72
CA GLN A 723 25.79 -50.95 -25.03
C GLN A 723 25.96 -52.48 -24.88
N ASN A 724 25.35 -53.09 -23.86
CA ASN A 724 25.40 -54.55 -23.67
C ASN A 724 24.67 -55.29 -24.81
N THR A 725 23.51 -54.80 -25.27
CA THR A 725 22.83 -55.38 -26.44
C THR A 725 23.63 -55.21 -27.74
N GLU A 726 24.30 -54.07 -27.95
CA GLU A 726 25.19 -53.85 -29.09
C GLU A 726 26.38 -54.81 -29.06
N LEU A 727 27.03 -54.96 -27.91
CA LEU A 727 28.13 -55.91 -27.71
C LEU A 727 27.70 -57.36 -27.92
N GLN A 728 26.50 -57.74 -27.49
CA GLN A 728 25.93 -59.07 -27.75
C GLN A 728 25.68 -59.30 -29.25
N GLN A 729 25.10 -58.33 -29.97
CA GLN A 729 24.95 -58.40 -31.42
C GLN A 729 26.30 -58.45 -32.16
N LEU A 730 27.30 -57.71 -31.68
CA LEU A 730 28.63 -57.65 -32.27
C LEU A 730 29.39 -58.97 -32.05
N LEU A 731 29.29 -59.56 -30.85
CA LEU A 731 29.76 -60.90 -30.55
C LEU A 731 29.06 -61.95 -31.44
N GLN A 732 27.73 -61.86 -31.62
CA GLN A 732 26.97 -62.76 -32.50
C GLN A 732 27.43 -62.65 -33.97
N LYS A 733 27.73 -61.44 -34.46
CA LYS A 733 28.32 -61.22 -35.80
C LYS A 733 29.70 -61.85 -35.93
N TYR A 734 30.56 -61.75 -34.91
CA TYR A 734 31.86 -62.42 -34.91
C TYR A 734 31.75 -63.95 -34.83
N LEU A 735 30.82 -64.49 -34.03
CA LEU A 735 30.54 -65.93 -33.97
C LEU A 735 30.04 -66.49 -35.32
N GLY A 736 29.23 -65.73 -36.05
CA GLY A 736 28.75 -66.06 -37.39
C GLY A 736 29.73 -65.80 -38.55
N SER A 737 30.98 -65.39 -38.28
CA SER A 737 31.96 -65.11 -39.32
C SER A 737 32.49 -66.40 -39.98
N LYS A 738 32.59 -66.42 -41.32
CA LYS A 738 33.09 -67.57 -42.10
C LYS A 738 34.49 -68.02 -41.70
N ILE A 739 35.33 -67.10 -41.24
CA ILE A 739 36.68 -67.37 -40.74
C ILE A 739 36.66 -68.41 -39.61
N ASN A 740 35.62 -68.44 -38.77
CA ASN A 740 35.50 -69.45 -37.70
C ASN A 740 35.35 -70.89 -38.24
N SER A 741 34.81 -71.06 -39.45
CA SER A 741 34.72 -72.36 -40.14
C SER A 741 35.91 -72.67 -41.05
N GLU A 742 36.81 -71.71 -41.27
CA GLU A 742 38.00 -71.86 -42.12
C GLU A 742 39.27 -72.22 -41.30
N LEU A 743 39.20 -72.10 -39.97
CA LEU A 743 40.28 -72.47 -39.04
C LEU A 743 40.23 -73.95 -38.65
N GLN A 744 41.41 -74.59 -38.58
CA GLN A 744 41.54 -76.03 -38.20
C GLN A 744 41.06 -76.34 -36.78
N VAL A 745 41.07 -75.34 -35.89
CA VAL A 745 40.39 -75.39 -34.58
C VAL A 745 39.55 -74.11 -34.48
N PRO A 746 38.21 -74.21 -34.46
CA PRO A 746 37.34 -73.03 -34.35
C PRO A 746 37.46 -72.43 -32.93
N PRO A 747 37.51 -71.09 -32.78
CA PRO A 747 37.74 -70.45 -31.48
C PRO A 747 36.65 -70.75 -30.44
N THR A 748 35.45 -71.12 -30.88
CA THR A 748 34.33 -71.59 -30.04
C THR A 748 34.57 -72.94 -29.34
N GLN A 749 35.57 -73.72 -29.77
CA GLN A 749 36.02 -74.91 -29.02
C GLN A 749 37.08 -74.58 -27.95
N VAL A 750 37.76 -73.44 -28.07
CA VAL A 750 38.79 -72.98 -27.12
C VAL A 750 38.19 -72.13 -26.01
N LEU A 751 37.17 -71.33 -26.33
CA LEU A 751 36.42 -70.51 -25.37
C LEU A 751 34.97 -71.02 -25.26
N PRO A 752 34.59 -71.72 -24.18
CA PRO A 752 33.22 -72.18 -23.96
C PRO A 752 32.31 -71.01 -23.58
N ILE A 753 31.83 -70.28 -24.58
CA ILE A 753 30.89 -69.16 -24.40
C ILE A 753 29.53 -69.73 -24.02
N SER A 754 29.13 -69.57 -22.76
CA SER A 754 27.77 -69.89 -22.31
C SER A 754 26.78 -68.86 -22.83
N THR A 755 26.33 -69.05 -24.08
CA THR A 755 25.17 -68.34 -24.61
C THR A 755 23.93 -68.79 -23.85
N LYS A 756 23.48 -67.99 -22.87
CA LYS A 756 22.14 -68.14 -22.32
C LYS A 756 21.14 -67.93 -23.45
N SER A 757 20.48 -69.00 -23.87
CA SER A 757 19.26 -68.91 -24.67
C SER A 757 18.16 -68.30 -23.81
N ASN A 758 17.67 -67.13 -24.22
CA ASN A 758 16.29 -66.73 -23.96
C ASN A 758 15.38 -67.41 -24.97
#